data_AF-A0A2V6Q3I8-F1
#
_entry.id   AF-A0A2V6Q3I8-F1
#
_cell.length_a   1.000
_cell.length_b   1.000
_cell.length_c   1.000
_cell.angle_alpha   90.00
_cell.angle_beta   90.00
_cell.angle_gamma   90.00
#
_symmetry.space_group_name_H-M   'P 1'
#
loop_
_entity.id
_entity.type
_entity.pdbx_description
1 polymer ?
#
loop_
_entity_poly.entity_id
_entity_poly.type
_entity_poly.pdbx_seq_one_letter_code
_entity_poly.pdbx_strand_id
1 'polypeptide(L)'
;MADKGSASLYVRFWGTRGSIAAPGDRTARYGGNTSCVEVRASDGTVIVLDCGTGARELGLHLIRAMPSPMRLHLFIGHTHWDHIQGFPFFVPAFLPGAELNVYAPLGFQQSLEEAMSGQMEYSYFPVKLRDLRSRIHFTELEEGFFRVGDVLVETQYLNHTAPTIAYRMTNGGASLAYVTDHEQFWHAEDGAHHHPGDQRHIAFMRGADLVIHDAQYTEEEYGQRIGWGHSTMEYATDVARAAGVKRLALFHHDPTHDDPFMERFEGAARARAAALGGGLDVFAAREGMELELAGSSRPTPVPEISALRRRLIAGARVLVVTPDDTQVASIEEALAEDGMVALPVPDMHAALTRGTEHLPDLAIVDTGLPAGDGADLVPAFRSRMGRANFPVILLADHPQATALHRPEIGATDYLAKPYSPPMLRARVRAWLARTVVAYTEAASPGALDEAVILEDARDDKGTTQTLLASMLAGVPMFRSLSAAQLNALVTQASEQVYPAGHVIARQGEPPRHLWVLLSGRVRVVEATTDGQAEMLLGEIGKSEVFGELGILRDQPRSATVIAVERTHCLVLRQSDFVAALGASVDLANGLLRIIASRLYDADRKLARYAPDPLTGLNSRRAFNEQYRRLAAGARRRKTGLLLLALDVLHLKAVNDSFGYTLGDEVLRTVADALNEATRTTDIVARYGGDEFAVLLLDALPKDVDVILGRVRDKLAALSAQRRLPVTIECSPGIAWSQTPPDTAEDFLRDADRDMHEKKARRKRETS
;
A
#
# COMPACT_ATOMS: atom_id res chain seq x y z
N MET A 1 30.92 6.97 43.21
CA MET A 1 30.90 7.13 41.74
C MET A 1 29.44 7.19 41.33
N ALA A 2 28.94 8.38 41.01
CA ALA A 2 27.57 8.58 40.59
C ALA A 2 27.41 8.07 39.16
N ASP A 3 26.49 7.15 38.96
CA ASP A 3 26.14 6.57 37.67
C ASP A 3 25.58 7.69 36.77
N LYS A 4 26.26 7.97 35.66
CA LYS A 4 25.74 8.89 34.64
C LYS A 4 24.56 8.18 33.98
N GLY A 5 23.35 8.50 34.43
CA GLY A 5 22.11 7.95 33.88
C GLY A 5 22.10 8.08 32.36
N SER A 6 22.17 6.94 31.66
CA SER A 6 22.12 6.90 30.20
C SER A 6 20.77 7.44 29.75
N ALA A 7 20.75 8.39 28.81
CA ALA A 7 19.53 8.79 28.12
C ALA A 7 18.78 7.56 27.61
N SER A 8 17.45 7.54 27.79
CA SER A 8 16.62 6.37 27.49
C SER A 8 16.14 6.37 26.03
N LEU A 9 15.99 7.57 25.44
CA LEU A 9 15.77 7.75 24.01
C LEU A 9 16.69 8.87 23.49
N TYR A 10 17.33 8.61 22.36
CA TYR A 10 18.04 9.62 21.57
C TYR A 10 17.23 9.89 20.30
N VAL A 11 17.09 11.16 19.93
CA VAL A 11 16.32 11.61 18.76
C VAL A 11 17.20 12.50 17.89
N ARG A 12 17.19 12.31 16.58
CA ARG A 12 17.86 13.17 15.62
C ARG A 12 17.02 13.44 14.39
N PHE A 13 16.94 14.70 13.99
CA PHE A 13 16.19 15.13 12.81
C PHE A 13 17.08 15.12 11.57
N TRP A 14 16.64 14.41 10.53
CA TRP A 14 17.33 14.27 9.24
C TRP A 14 16.60 14.95 8.09
N GLY A 15 15.30 15.18 8.25
CA GLY A 15 14.49 16.06 7.41
C GLY A 15 13.27 16.53 8.21
N THR A 16 12.82 17.75 7.92
CA THR A 16 11.85 18.49 8.76
C THR A 16 10.69 19.10 7.99
N ARG A 17 10.74 19.07 6.64
CA ARG A 17 9.71 19.66 5.78
C ARG A 17 8.61 18.67 5.41
N GLY A 18 7.43 19.20 5.17
CA GLY A 18 6.31 18.48 4.56
C GLY A 18 6.20 18.73 3.07
N SER A 19 5.31 18.00 2.42
CA SER A 19 4.92 18.08 1.00
C SER A 19 6.04 17.74 -0.01
N ILE A 20 7.10 18.55 -0.09
CA ILE A 20 8.23 18.36 -1.00
C ILE A 20 9.53 18.87 -0.39
N ALA A 21 10.67 18.33 -0.86
CA ALA A 21 11.97 18.84 -0.47
C ALA A 21 12.16 20.27 -1.03
N ALA A 22 12.66 21.17 -0.18
CA ALA A 22 12.98 22.55 -0.53
C ALA A 22 14.41 22.94 -0.09
N PRO A 23 15.47 22.22 -0.52
CA PRO A 23 16.84 22.59 -0.17
C PRO A 23 17.27 23.87 -0.91
N GLY A 24 17.88 24.81 -0.19
CA GLY A 24 18.48 26.00 -0.77
C GLY A 24 18.98 26.99 0.29
N ASP A 25 19.60 28.08 -0.16
CA ASP A 25 20.19 29.11 0.72
C ASP A 25 19.16 29.74 1.68
N ARG A 26 17.88 29.72 1.29
CA ARG A 26 16.77 30.27 2.08
C ARG A 26 16.28 29.34 3.20
N THR A 27 16.66 28.07 3.17
CA THR A 27 16.13 27.02 4.05
C THR A 27 17.23 26.25 4.79
N ALA A 28 18.48 26.70 4.68
CA ALA A 28 19.65 26.00 5.16
C ALA A 28 19.74 25.87 6.69
N ARG A 29 19.11 26.78 7.46
CA ARG A 29 19.13 26.77 8.93
C ARG A 29 18.15 25.75 9.52
N TYR A 30 16.95 25.65 8.97
CA TYR A 30 15.92 24.71 9.46
C TYR A 30 15.88 23.38 8.68
N GLY A 31 16.53 23.32 7.53
CA GLY A 31 16.58 22.15 6.65
C GLY A 31 15.65 22.27 5.46
N GLY A 32 15.94 21.49 4.42
CA GLY A 32 15.18 21.40 3.17
C GLY A 32 14.71 19.99 2.82
N ASN A 33 15.13 18.97 3.56
CA ASN A 33 14.73 17.59 3.38
C ASN A 33 13.35 17.33 3.98
N THR A 34 12.59 16.44 3.35
CA THR A 34 11.29 16.02 3.87
C THR A 34 11.45 15.03 5.03
N SER A 35 10.36 14.88 5.78
CA SER A 35 10.24 14.11 7.01
C SER A 35 11.16 12.89 7.12
N CYS A 36 12.09 12.93 8.08
CA CYS A 36 12.87 11.77 8.50
C CYS A 36 13.47 12.02 9.88
N VAL A 37 13.14 11.18 10.86
CA VAL A 37 13.63 11.30 12.23
C VAL A 37 14.20 9.96 12.71
N GLU A 38 15.40 9.98 13.25
CA GLU A 38 16.03 8.82 13.87
C GLU A 38 15.72 8.80 15.37
N VAL A 39 15.36 7.64 15.88
CA VAL A 39 15.15 7.37 17.30
C VAL A 39 15.99 6.15 17.69
N ARG A 40 16.82 6.28 18.74
CA ARG A 40 17.60 5.18 19.29
C ARG A 40 17.22 4.95 20.75
N ALA A 41 16.89 3.70 21.09
CA ALA A 41 16.58 3.29 22.45
C ALA A 41 17.83 2.75 23.19
N SER A 42 17.74 2.64 24.52
CA SER A 42 18.88 2.22 25.35
C SER A 42 19.33 0.78 25.12
N ASP A 43 18.45 -0.07 24.59
CA ASP A 43 18.75 -1.47 24.22
C ASP A 43 19.47 -1.59 22.86
N GLY A 44 19.72 -0.48 22.17
CA GLY A 44 20.32 -0.43 20.84
C GLY A 44 19.32 -0.54 19.69
N THR A 45 18.01 -0.60 19.97
CA THR A 45 16.97 -0.58 18.94
C THR A 45 17.03 0.76 18.18
N VAL A 46 17.07 0.69 16.84
CA VAL A 46 17.10 1.85 15.95
C VAL A 46 15.80 1.92 15.15
N ILE A 47 15.10 3.03 15.33
CA ILE A 47 13.83 3.35 14.71
C ILE A 47 14.01 4.57 13.80
N VAL A 48 13.38 4.53 12.64
CA VAL A 48 13.33 5.62 11.66
C VAL A 48 11.86 5.99 11.49
N LEU A 49 11.48 7.18 11.92
CA LEU A 49 10.16 7.77 11.72
C LEU A 49 10.18 8.51 10.38
N ASP A 50 9.35 8.02 9.46
CA ASP A 50 9.31 8.37 8.04
C ASP A 50 10.62 8.21 7.28
N CYS A 51 10.48 7.94 5.99
CA CYS A 51 11.56 7.72 5.05
C CYS A 51 11.51 8.74 3.91
N GLY A 52 11.24 10.01 4.24
CA GLY A 52 11.36 11.15 3.35
C GLY A 52 12.79 11.41 2.89
N THR A 53 13.05 12.48 2.14
CA THR A 53 14.36 12.70 1.50
C THR A 53 15.52 12.78 2.49
N GLY A 54 15.27 13.12 3.76
CA GLY A 54 16.27 13.08 4.84
C GLY A 54 16.85 11.69 5.10
N ALA A 55 16.12 10.62 4.72
CA ALA A 55 16.57 9.24 4.83
C ALA A 55 17.88 8.99 4.09
N ARG A 56 18.18 9.73 3.03
CA ARG A 56 19.45 9.61 2.31
C ARG A 56 20.65 9.87 3.22
N GLU A 57 20.64 10.99 3.94
CA GLU A 57 21.73 11.36 4.83
C GLU A 57 21.78 10.46 6.07
N LEU A 58 20.61 10.09 6.61
CA LEU A 58 20.51 9.10 7.68
C LEU A 58 21.14 7.76 7.26
N GLY A 59 20.80 7.24 6.08
CA GLY A 59 21.35 5.99 5.57
C GLY A 59 22.87 6.02 5.47
N LEU A 60 23.46 7.13 5.01
CA LEU A 60 24.92 7.32 4.97
C LEU A 60 25.55 7.44 6.36
N HIS A 61 24.82 7.92 7.35
CA HIS A 61 25.26 7.95 8.73
C HIS A 61 25.23 6.56 9.37
N LEU A 62 24.13 5.82 9.22
CA LEU A 62 23.94 4.49 9.83
C LEU A 62 25.01 3.49 9.41
N ILE A 63 25.40 3.48 8.13
CA ILE A 63 26.46 2.56 7.65
C ILE A 63 27.85 2.83 8.26
N ARG A 64 28.06 4.02 8.83
CA ARG A 64 29.30 4.40 9.53
C ARG A 64 29.19 4.19 11.03
N ALA A 65 27.99 4.42 11.57
CA ALA A 65 27.73 4.43 13.01
C ALA A 65 27.35 3.05 13.57
N MET A 66 26.80 2.13 12.75
CA MET A 66 26.30 0.84 13.19
C MET A 66 27.12 -0.35 12.66
N PRO A 67 27.29 -1.42 13.47
CA PRO A 67 27.87 -2.67 13.01
C PRO A 67 26.92 -3.46 12.09
N SER A 68 27.48 -4.38 11.31
CA SER A 68 26.72 -5.35 10.49
C SER A 68 26.62 -6.71 11.21
N PRO A 69 25.47 -7.42 11.18
CA PRO A 69 24.24 -7.08 10.45
C PRO A 69 23.41 -5.98 11.14
N MET A 70 22.79 -5.13 10.33
CA MET A 70 21.98 -4.01 10.78
C MET A 70 20.50 -4.41 10.82
N ARG A 71 19.81 -4.15 11.93
CA ARG A 71 18.36 -4.30 12.05
C ARG A 71 17.75 -2.92 12.29
N LEU A 72 16.86 -2.49 11.39
CA LEU A 72 16.19 -1.20 11.45
C LEU A 72 14.68 -1.38 11.43
N HIS A 73 13.99 -0.45 12.09
CA HIS A 73 12.53 -0.39 12.11
C HIS A 73 12.07 0.94 11.54
N LEU A 74 11.46 0.93 10.36
CA LEU A 74 10.97 2.11 9.65
C LEU A 74 9.47 2.25 9.93
N PHE A 75 9.07 3.34 10.56
CA PHE A 75 7.69 3.65 10.92
C PHE A 75 7.21 4.80 10.05
N ILE A 76 6.36 4.51 9.09
CA ILE A 76 5.84 5.45 8.11
C ILE A 76 4.45 5.90 8.56
N GLY A 77 4.23 7.20 8.72
CA GLY A 77 2.93 7.73 9.17
C GLY A 77 1.81 7.41 8.18
N HIS A 78 2.07 7.64 6.89
CA HIS A 78 1.26 7.24 5.74
C HIS A 78 2.12 7.35 4.46
N THR A 79 1.60 6.93 3.30
CA THR A 79 2.42 6.71 2.09
C THR A 79 2.42 7.88 1.09
N HIS A 80 2.17 9.12 1.52
CA HIS A 80 2.45 10.28 0.64
C HIS A 80 3.95 10.44 0.42
N TRP A 81 4.33 11.10 -0.67
CA TRP A 81 5.69 11.10 -1.20
C TRP A 81 6.73 11.65 -0.22
N ASP A 82 6.43 12.75 0.47
CA ASP A 82 7.28 13.36 1.49
C ASP A 82 7.68 12.40 2.63
N HIS A 83 6.91 11.35 2.88
CA HIS A 83 7.21 10.32 3.90
C HIS A 83 7.97 9.11 3.38
N ILE A 84 8.04 8.89 2.06
CA ILE A 84 8.61 7.65 1.48
C ILE A 84 9.65 7.88 0.38
N GLN A 85 9.76 9.09 -0.17
CA GLN A 85 10.59 9.42 -1.34
C GLN A 85 12.09 9.21 -1.11
N GLY A 86 12.55 9.18 0.14
CA GLY A 86 13.94 8.89 0.47
C GLY A 86 14.27 7.39 0.49
N PHE A 87 13.28 6.51 0.58
CA PHE A 87 13.49 5.06 0.64
C PHE A 87 14.33 4.50 -0.51
N PRO A 88 14.10 4.90 -1.79
CA PRO A 88 14.97 4.46 -2.90
C PRO A 88 16.44 4.88 -2.74
N PHE A 89 16.73 5.89 -1.91
CA PHE A 89 18.08 6.37 -1.61
C PHE A 89 18.57 5.97 -0.21
N PHE A 90 17.79 5.15 0.51
CA PHE A 90 18.13 4.68 1.85
C PHE A 90 19.13 3.52 1.77
N VAL A 91 20.42 3.85 1.85
CA VAL A 91 21.55 2.91 1.66
C VAL A 91 21.39 1.57 2.40
N PRO A 92 20.93 1.51 3.67
CA PRO A 92 20.71 0.24 4.36
C PRO A 92 19.84 -0.77 3.60
N ALA A 93 18.86 -0.31 2.80
CA ALA A 93 18.00 -1.17 1.99
C ALA A 93 18.77 -1.95 0.90
N PHE A 94 19.94 -1.47 0.50
CA PHE A 94 20.78 -2.08 -0.53
C PHE A 94 21.85 -3.02 0.02
N LEU A 95 22.02 -3.06 1.35
CA LEU A 95 23.09 -3.82 1.97
C LEU A 95 22.71 -5.29 2.21
N PRO A 96 23.51 -6.25 1.73
CA PRO A 96 23.34 -7.66 2.09
C PRO A 96 23.40 -7.86 3.60
N GLY A 97 22.43 -8.59 4.15
CA GLY A 97 22.37 -8.90 5.58
C GLY A 97 21.77 -7.81 6.47
N ALA A 98 21.41 -6.65 5.91
CA ALA A 98 20.53 -5.71 6.60
C ALA A 98 19.10 -6.25 6.65
N GLU A 99 18.41 -6.01 7.76
CA GLU A 99 17.01 -6.38 7.99
C GLU A 99 16.22 -5.09 8.26
N LEU A 100 15.25 -4.81 7.40
CA LEU A 100 14.37 -3.65 7.50
C LEU A 100 12.95 -4.13 7.82
N ASN A 101 12.41 -3.69 8.95
CA ASN A 101 11.03 -3.90 9.31
C ASN A 101 10.27 -2.61 9.07
N VAL A 102 9.40 -2.57 8.07
CA VAL A 102 8.65 -1.38 7.64
C VAL A 102 7.22 -1.48 8.14
N TYR A 103 6.79 -0.48 8.89
CA TYR A 103 5.49 -0.38 9.52
C TYR A 103 4.74 0.84 8.99
N ALA A 104 3.47 0.69 8.63
CA ALA A 104 2.61 1.79 8.19
C ALA A 104 1.13 1.40 8.33
N PRO A 105 0.18 2.33 8.31
CA PRO A 105 -1.23 1.98 8.22
C PRO A 105 -1.56 1.33 6.86
N LEU A 106 -2.62 0.53 6.83
CA LEU A 106 -3.17 0.01 5.57
C LEU A 106 -3.74 1.16 4.72
N GLY A 107 -3.20 1.34 3.52
CA GLY A 107 -3.66 2.34 2.55
C GLY A 107 -5.07 2.07 2.01
N PHE A 108 -5.56 2.98 1.14
CA PHE A 108 -6.89 2.88 0.55
C PHE A 108 -7.01 1.82 -0.55
N GLN A 109 -6.02 1.70 -1.43
CA GLN A 109 -6.11 0.85 -2.64
C GLN A 109 -4.90 -0.07 -2.84
N GLN A 110 -3.83 0.13 -2.09
CA GLN A 110 -2.57 -0.60 -2.22
C GLN A 110 -2.11 -1.05 -0.84
N SER A 111 -1.50 -2.22 -0.81
CA SER A 111 -0.70 -2.66 0.34
C SER A 111 0.49 -1.74 0.55
N LEU A 112 1.05 -1.76 1.77
CA LEU A 112 2.26 -1.01 2.07
C LEU A 112 3.42 -1.38 1.14
N GLU A 113 3.59 -2.67 0.83
CA GLU A 113 4.62 -3.14 -0.10
C GLU A 113 4.43 -2.57 -1.51
N GLU A 114 3.20 -2.53 -2.01
CA GLU A 114 2.89 -1.97 -3.34
C GLU A 114 3.14 -0.46 -3.39
N ALA A 115 2.77 0.29 -2.36
CA ALA A 115 3.04 1.72 -2.28
C ALA A 115 4.55 2.01 -2.28
N MET A 116 5.32 1.24 -1.49
CA MET A 116 6.78 1.35 -1.44
C MET A 116 7.44 0.90 -2.75
N SER A 117 6.92 -0.14 -3.41
CA SER A 117 7.40 -0.62 -4.70
C SER A 117 7.05 0.33 -5.84
N GLY A 118 5.92 1.05 -5.77
CA GLY A 118 5.41 1.90 -6.85
C GLY A 118 6.37 3.04 -7.21
N GLN A 119 6.96 3.69 -6.21
CA GLN A 119 8.01 4.70 -6.44
C GLN A 119 9.34 4.11 -6.93
N MET A 120 9.51 2.79 -6.81
CA MET A 120 10.65 2.03 -7.30
C MET A 120 10.37 1.32 -8.63
N GLU A 121 9.25 1.65 -9.29
CA GLU A 121 8.99 1.20 -10.66
C GLU A 121 10.03 1.77 -11.61
N TYR A 122 10.37 0.97 -12.63
CA TYR A 122 11.54 1.25 -13.47
C TYR A 122 11.47 2.58 -14.24
N SER A 123 10.25 3.11 -14.42
CA SER A 123 10.02 4.42 -15.04
C SER A 123 10.49 5.60 -14.16
N TYR A 124 10.53 5.41 -12.83
CA TYR A 124 10.84 6.45 -11.84
C TYR A 124 12.16 6.20 -11.14
N PHE A 125 12.55 4.92 -10.96
CA PHE A 125 13.77 4.55 -10.24
C PHE A 125 14.42 3.30 -10.84
N PRO A 126 15.77 3.23 -10.94
CA PRO A 126 16.46 2.19 -11.70
C PRO A 126 16.53 0.81 -11.02
N VAL A 127 16.20 0.71 -9.74
CA VAL A 127 16.26 -0.53 -8.93
C VAL A 127 14.87 -0.85 -8.41
N LYS A 128 14.37 -2.05 -8.69
CA LYS A 128 13.06 -2.50 -8.16
C LYS A 128 13.20 -2.91 -6.71
N LEU A 129 12.11 -2.84 -5.94
CA LEU A 129 12.09 -3.27 -4.54
C LEU A 129 12.63 -4.71 -4.35
N ARG A 130 12.24 -5.63 -5.25
CA ARG A 130 12.71 -7.02 -5.27
C ARG A 130 14.21 -7.22 -5.57
N ASP A 131 14.87 -6.21 -6.14
CA ASP A 131 16.29 -6.25 -6.49
C ASP A 131 17.17 -5.83 -5.30
N LEU A 132 16.55 -5.38 -4.20
CA LEU A 132 17.24 -4.99 -2.96
C LEU A 132 17.81 -6.22 -2.24
N ARG A 133 19.00 -6.06 -1.66
CA ARG A 133 19.74 -7.18 -1.02
C ARG A 133 19.50 -7.28 0.49
N SER A 134 18.77 -6.35 1.06
CA SER A 134 18.30 -6.43 2.44
C SER A 134 17.10 -7.38 2.54
N ARG A 135 16.82 -7.87 3.75
CA ARG A 135 15.55 -8.53 4.07
C ARG A 135 14.57 -7.47 4.50
N ILE A 136 13.47 -7.32 3.77
CA ILE A 136 12.46 -6.29 4.06
C ILE A 136 11.17 -6.98 4.45
N HIS A 137 10.63 -6.58 5.60
CA HIS A 137 9.37 -7.08 6.13
C HIS A 137 8.38 -5.93 6.21
N PHE A 138 7.26 -6.04 5.50
CA PHE A 138 6.18 -5.05 5.56
C PHE A 138 5.12 -5.49 6.57
N THR A 139 4.76 -4.60 7.47
CA THR A 139 3.77 -4.83 8.53
C THR A 139 2.75 -3.70 8.51
N GLU A 140 1.50 -4.02 8.21
CA GLU A 140 0.41 -3.05 8.26
C GLU A 140 -0.09 -2.89 9.70
N LEU A 141 -0.30 -1.65 10.12
CA LEU A 141 -0.67 -1.28 11.48
C LEU A 141 -2.11 -0.76 11.59
N GLU A 142 -2.70 -1.07 12.73
CA GLU A 142 -3.96 -0.55 13.25
C GLU A 142 -3.69 0.23 14.55
N GLU A 143 -4.70 0.89 15.13
CA GLU A 143 -4.57 1.46 16.49
C GLU A 143 -4.35 0.36 17.53
N GLY A 144 -3.45 0.58 18.48
CA GLY A 144 -3.18 -0.35 19.57
C GLY A 144 -1.73 -0.29 20.03
N PHE A 145 -1.24 -1.40 20.56
CA PHE A 145 0.09 -1.49 21.16
C PHE A 145 0.88 -2.65 20.58
N PHE A 146 2.20 -2.48 20.49
CA PHE A 146 3.14 -3.57 20.23
C PHE A 146 4.54 -3.19 20.72
N ARG A 147 5.48 -4.13 20.61
CA ARG A 147 6.87 -3.90 21.01
C ARG A 147 7.84 -4.12 19.85
N VAL A 148 8.87 -3.30 19.85
CA VAL A 148 10.06 -3.46 19.01
C VAL A 148 11.27 -3.33 19.93
N GLY A 149 11.99 -4.43 20.14
CA GLY A 149 12.95 -4.52 21.24
C GLY A 149 12.27 -4.21 22.58
N ASP A 150 12.88 -3.34 23.37
CA ASP A 150 12.34 -2.82 24.63
C ASP A 150 11.49 -1.54 24.44
N VAL A 151 11.26 -1.09 23.21
CA VAL A 151 10.40 0.06 22.92
C VAL A 151 8.95 -0.39 22.86
N LEU A 152 8.13 0.13 23.76
CA LEU A 152 6.67 0.04 23.66
C LEU A 152 6.20 1.09 22.66
N VAL A 153 5.48 0.65 21.62
CA VAL A 153 4.87 1.51 20.62
C VAL A 153 3.35 1.46 20.77
N GLU A 154 2.75 2.63 20.91
CA GLU A 154 1.31 2.87 20.85
C GLU A 154 0.98 3.62 19.55
N THR A 155 -0.11 3.24 18.90
CA THR A 155 -0.51 3.78 17.60
C THR A 155 -1.93 4.36 17.65
N GLN A 156 -2.15 5.51 17.00
CA GLN A 156 -3.45 6.18 16.89
C GLN A 156 -3.67 6.76 15.50
N TYR A 157 -4.85 6.58 14.90
CA TYR A 157 -5.20 7.25 13.65
C TYR A 157 -5.35 8.76 13.85
N LEU A 158 -4.77 9.53 12.94
CA LEU A 158 -4.81 10.99 12.89
C LEU A 158 -5.94 11.50 11.98
N ASN A 159 -6.24 12.80 12.10
CA ASN A 159 -7.20 13.47 11.23
C ASN A 159 -6.51 13.92 9.92
N HIS A 160 -6.56 13.07 8.91
CA HIS A 160 -5.90 13.33 7.62
C HIS A 160 -6.74 12.80 6.45
N THR A 161 -6.43 13.27 5.24
CA THR A 161 -7.13 12.87 4.01
C THR A 161 -6.87 11.42 3.58
N ALA A 162 -5.86 10.79 4.16
CA ALA A 162 -5.50 9.39 3.99
C ALA A 162 -5.39 8.68 5.35
N PRO A 163 -5.47 7.33 5.40
CA PRO A 163 -5.25 6.58 6.64
C PRO A 163 -3.83 6.87 7.15
N THR A 164 -3.77 7.61 8.26
CA THR A 164 -2.52 8.15 8.81
C THR A 164 -2.45 7.82 10.27
N ILE A 165 -1.30 7.32 10.74
CA ILE A 165 -1.13 6.86 12.11
C ILE A 165 0.01 7.60 12.80
N ALA A 166 -0.23 7.99 14.05
CA ALA A 166 0.78 8.50 14.96
C ALA A 166 1.46 7.36 15.71
N TYR A 167 2.66 7.65 16.23
CA TYR A 167 3.45 6.73 17.03
C TYR A 167 3.83 7.35 18.37
N ARG A 168 3.47 6.71 19.48
CA ARG A 168 3.99 7.03 20.80
C ARG A 168 4.92 5.92 21.25
N MET A 169 6.17 6.27 21.49
CA MET A 169 7.25 5.36 21.84
C MET A 169 7.68 5.58 23.28
N THR A 170 7.77 4.51 24.05
CA THR A 170 8.23 4.56 25.44
C THR A 170 9.36 3.56 25.69
N ASN A 171 10.48 4.04 26.25
CA ASN A 171 11.61 3.22 26.64
C ASN A 171 12.33 3.84 27.86
N GLY A 172 12.70 3.03 28.86
CA GLY A 172 13.40 3.50 30.07
C GLY A 172 12.68 4.63 30.82
N GLY A 173 11.35 4.71 30.72
CA GLY A 173 10.54 5.79 31.29
C GLY A 173 10.55 7.10 30.50
N ALA A 174 11.28 7.19 29.38
CA ALA A 174 11.20 8.31 28.44
C ALA A 174 10.13 8.04 27.40
N SER A 175 9.47 9.10 26.94
CA SER A 175 8.35 9.02 25.99
C SER A 175 8.45 10.07 24.88
N LEU A 176 8.26 9.61 23.65
CA LEU A 176 8.23 10.42 22.43
C LEU A 176 6.89 10.17 21.73
N ALA A 177 6.16 11.21 21.33
CA ALA A 177 5.05 11.09 20.39
C ALA A 177 5.38 11.75 19.06
N TYR A 178 5.19 11.02 17.97
CA TYR A 178 5.35 11.46 16.59
C TYR A 178 3.96 11.54 15.95
N VAL A 179 3.48 12.77 15.71
CA VAL A 179 2.10 13.11 15.35
C VAL A 179 2.10 14.12 14.19
N THR A 180 2.61 13.69 13.04
CA THR A 180 2.67 14.53 11.82
C THR A 180 1.43 14.30 10.94
N ASP A 181 1.11 15.24 10.04
CA ASP A 181 -0.03 15.14 9.11
C ASP A 181 -1.37 15.03 9.82
N HIS A 182 -1.48 15.76 10.92
CA HIS A 182 -2.72 15.90 11.66
C HIS A 182 -3.34 17.23 11.31
N GLU A 183 -4.58 17.24 10.85
CA GLU A 183 -5.38 18.44 10.76
C GLU A 183 -6.13 18.67 12.08
N GLN A 184 -6.05 19.90 12.58
CA GLN A 184 -6.83 20.32 13.73
C GLN A 184 -8.32 19.99 13.56
N PHE A 185 -8.94 19.48 14.61
CA PHE A 185 -10.39 19.38 14.62
C PHE A 185 -10.97 20.78 14.85
N TRP A 186 -12.22 20.96 14.41
CA TRP A 186 -12.82 22.28 14.32
C TRP A 186 -12.91 23.01 15.68
N HIS A 187 -12.60 24.31 15.71
CA HIS A 187 -12.68 25.18 16.90
C HIS A 187 -14.12 25.61 17.22
N ALA A 188 -14.63 25.26 18.41
CA ALA A 188 -15.78 25.96 18.98
C ALA A 188 -15.34 27.32 19.53
N GLU A 189 -16.10 28.38 19.29
CA GLU A 189 -15.80 29.75 19.78
C GLU A 189 -15.69 29.81 21.33
N ASP A 190 -16.24 28.82 22.05
CA ASP A 190 -16.20 28.72 23.51
C ASP A 190 -15.26 27.59 24.00
N GLY A 191 -13.99 27.93 24.19
CA GLY A 191 -13.02 27.12 24.93
C GLY A 191 -12.16 26.19 24.06
N ALA A 192 -10.88 26.11 24.42
CA ALA A 192 -9.83 25.47 23.65
C ALA A 192 -10.02 23.95 23.49
N HIS A 193 -10.11 23.45 22.25
CA HIS A 193 -9.92 22.04 21.88
C HIS A 193 -10.91 21.04 22.50
N HIS A 194 -12.18 21.41 22.64
CA HIS A 194 -13.22 20.55 23.24
C HIS A 194 -13.73 19.42 22.32
N HIS A 195 -13.42 19.46 21.03
CA HIS A 195 -13.86 18.43 20.08
C HIS A 195 -13.42 17.03 20.56
N PRO A 196 -14.26 15.98 20.46
CA PRO A 196 -13.89 14.64 20.95
C PRO A 196 -12.60 14.09 20.32
N GLY A 197 -12.37 14.42 19.05
CA GLY A 197 -11.12 14.14 18.34
C GLY A 197 -9.90 14.85 18.94
N ASP A 198 -10.01 16.12 19.30
CA ASP A 198 -8.92 16.86 19.97
C ASP A 198 -8.64 16.29 21.35
N GLN A 199 -9.67 15.96 22.12
CA GLN A 199 -9.52 15.36 23.45
C GLN A 199 -8.79 14.02 23.38
N ARG A 200 -9.07 13.21 22.36
CA ARG A 200 -8.33 11.96 22.10
C ARG A 200 -6.89 12.23 21.68
N HIS A 201 -6.66 13.22 20.83
CA HIS A 201 -5.32 13.64 20.42
C HIS A 201 -4.48 14.10 21.61
N ILE A 202 -5.04 14.96 22.46
CA ILE A 202 -4.46 15.41 23.73
C ILE A 202 -4.18 14.23 24.66
N ALA A 203 -5.10 13.26 24.77
CA ALA A 203 -4.90 12.07 25.60
C ALA A 203 -3.73 11.21 25.11
N PHE A 204 -3.59 11.02 23.80
CA PHE A 204 -2.49 10.27 23.20
C PHE A 204 -1.12 10.89 23.51
N MET A 205 -1.02 12.22 23.47
CA MET A 205 0.24 12.94 23.75
C MET A 205 0.52 13.15 25.24
N ARG A 206 -0.40 12.74 26.12
CA ARG A 206 -0.40 13.16 27.53
C ARG A 206 0.90 12.82 28.24
N GLY A 207 1.55 13.84 28.79
CA GLY A 207 2.75 13.75 29.59
C GLY A 207 4.02 13.35 28.84
N ALA A 208 4.03 13.41 27.50
CA ALA A 208 5.18 13.04 26.71
C ALA A 208 6.40 13.95 26.99
N ASP A 209 7.61 13.37 26.98
CA ASP A 209 8.86 14.11 27.16
C ASP A 209 9.24 14.92 25.91
N LEU A 210 8.82 14.43 24.74
CA LEU A 210 8.91 15.12 23.46
C LEU A 210 7.67 14.78 22.61
N VAL A 211 7.07 15.80 22.02
CA VAL A 211 6.11 15.64 20.92
C VAL A 211 6.70 16.28 19.67
N ILE A 212 6.74 15.54 18.57
CA ILE A 212 7.03 16.04 17.23
C ILE A 212 5.68 16.16 16.53
N HIS A 213 5.23 17.39 16.29
CA HIS A 213 3.88 17.66 15.80
C HIS A 213 3.90 18.44 14.48
N ASP A 214 2.97 18.09 13.59
CA ASP A 214 2.67 18.89 12.42
C ASP A 214 2.31 20.33 12.79
N ALA A 215 2.99 21.30 12.21
CA ALA A 215 2.72 22.71 12.40
C ALA A 215 3.01 23.46 11.10
N GLN A 216 2.47 22.95 9.98
CA GLN A 216 2.82 23.44 8.66
C GLN A 216 2.36 24.88 8.41
N TYR A 217 1.27 25.31 9.05
CA TYR A 217 0.63 26.59 8.76
C TYR A 217 0.55 27.54 9.96
N THR A 218 0.35 28.81 9.67
CA THR A 218 -0.21 29.80 10.61
C THR A 218 -1.74 29.81 10.54
N GLU A 219 -2.42 30.38 11.54
CA GLU A 219 -3.87 30.63 11.48
C GLU A 219 -4.28 31.45 10.24
N GLU A 220 -3.45 32.42 9.81
CA GLU A 220 -3.70 33.24 8.61
C GLU A 220 -3.69 32.40 7.33
N GLU A 221 -2.75 31.47 7.21
CA GLU A 221 -2.64 30.58 6.05
C GLU A 221 -3.73 29.49 6.05
N TYR A 222 -4.12 29.00 7.23
CA TYR A 222 -4.99 27.84 7.38
C TYR A 222 -6.38 28.03 6.75
N GLY A 223 -6.92 29.24 6.76
CA GLY A 223 -8.25 29.51 6.18
C GLY A 223 -8.42 29.08 4.72
N GLN A 224 -7.33 29.02 3.95
CA GLN A 224 -7.32 28.55 2.55
C GLN A 224 -6.82 27.11 2.39
N ARG A 225 -6.48 26.43 3.49
CA ARG A 225 -5.85 25.10 3.54
C ARG A 225 -6.67 24.07 4.32
N ILE A 226 -7.91 24.39 4.66
CA ILE A 226 -8.85 23.46 5.30
C ILE A 226 -9.03 22.22 4.41
N GLY A 227 -8.95 21.04 5.02
CA GLY A 227 -9.06 19.74 4.37
C GLY A 227 -7.77 19.27 3.70
N TRP A 228 -6.66 19.99 3.85
CA TRP A 228 -5.35 19.58 3.33
C TRP A 228 -4.64 18.62 4.28
N GLY A 229 -5.14 18.41 5.50
CA GLY A 229 -4.60 17.39 6.40
C GLY A 229 -3.46 17.85 7.32
N HIS A 230 -3.27 19.17 7.52
CA HIS A 230 -2.20 19.74 8.35
C HIS A 230 -2.73 20.77 9.35
N SER A 231 -1.97 20.99 10.42
CA SER A 231 -2.29 21.85 11.55
C SER A 231 -1.57 23.19 11.51
N THR A 232 -2.14 24.12 12.26
CA THR A 232 -1.49 25.37 12.63
C THR A 232 -0.50 25.18 13.78
N MET A 233 0.51 26.05 13.87
CA MET A 233 1.39 26.11 15.05
C MET A 233 0.63 26.46 16.32
N GLU A 234 -0.39 27.32 16.23
CA GLU A 234 -1.25 27.70 17.34
C GLU A 234 -1.96 26.49 17.93
N TYR A 235 -2.59 25.68 17.07
CA TYR A 235 -3.21 24.43 17.46
C TYR A 235 -2.19 23.47 18.10
N ALA A 236 -1.08 23.18 17.42
CA ALA A 236 -0.05 22.27 17.90
C ALA A 236 0.49 22.67 19.29
N THR A 237 0.70 23.97 19.51
CA THR A 237 1.16 24.52 20.79
C THR A 237 0.12 24.33 21.90
N ASP A 238 -1.14 24.57 21.59
CA ASP A 238 -2.21 24.48 22.58
C ASP A 238 -2.51 23.04 22.99
N VAL A 239 -2.61 22.11 22.04
CA VAL A 239 -2.88 20.70 22.36
C VAL A 239 -1.71 20.06 23.09
N ALA A 240 -0.47 20.42 22.75
CA ALA A 240 0.72 19.98 23.48
C ALA A 240 0.70 20.51 24.93
N ARG A 241 0.28 21.77 25.13
CA ARG A 241 0.08 22.32 26.47
C ARG A 241 -1.01 21.58 27.23
N ALA A 242 -2.19 21.41 26.63
CA ALA A 242 -3.30 20.70 27.26
C ALA A 242 -2.91 19.26 27.65
N ALA A 243 -2.04 18.63 26.86
CA ALA A 243 -1.50 17.31 27.12
C ALA A 243 -0.42 17.29 28.22
N GLY A 244 0.07 18.43 28.70
CA GLY A 244 1.15 18.50 29.69
C GLY A 244 2.49 18.00 29.15
N VAL A 245 2.74 18.24 27.86
CA VAL A 245 4.00 17.87 27.17
C VAL A 245 5.15 18.70 27.73
N LYS A 246 6.35 18.11 27.82
CA LYS A 246 7.55 18.83 28.27
C LYS A 246 8.20 19.65 27.15
N ARG A 247 8.39 19.02 25.99
CA ARG A 247 9.00 19.63 24.80
C ARG A 247 8.15 19.41 23.55
N LEU A 248 7.92 20.46 22.78
CA LEU A 248 7.25 20.42 21.48
C LEU A 248 8.22 20.82 20.37
N ALA A 249 8.44 19.91 19.43
CA ALA A 249 9.11 20.17 18.17
C ALA A 249 8.04 20.47 17.10
N LEU A 250 7.99 21.71 16.63
CA LEU A 250 7.21 22.07 15.44
C LEU A 250 7.89 21.44 14.23
N PHE A 251 7.13 20.71 13.43
CA PHE A 251 7.63 19.87 12.37
C PHE A 251 6.71 19.96 11.14
N HIS A 252 7.16 19.40 10.01
CA HIS A 252 6.43 19.47 8.73
C HIS A 252 6.37 20.90 8.17
N HIS A 253 7.49 21.61 8.21
CA HIS A 253 7.56 23.01 7.75
C HIS A 253 7.15 23.15 6.29
N ASP A 254 6.33 24.15 5.97
CA ASP A 254 5.88 24.39 4.60
C ASP A 254 7.08 24.67 3.68
N PRO A 255 7.16 24.09 2.47
CA PRO A 255 8.26 24.32 1.53
C PRO A 255 8.56 25.78 1.21
N THR A 256 7.59 26.69 1.37
CA THR A 256 7.72 28.12 1.06
C THR A 256 8.24 28.96 2.24
N HIS A 257 8.23 28.41 3.47
CA HIS A 257 8.73 29.10 4.66
C HIS A 257 10.26 29.09 4.70
N ASP A 258 10.86 30.28 4.58
CA ASP A 258 12.30 30.49 4.68
C ASP A 258 12.79 30.64 6.13
N ASP A 259 14.10 30.60 6.33
CA ASP A 259 14.71 30.63 7.67
C ASP A 259 14.29 31.86 8.51
N PRO A 260 14.22 33.10 7.95
CA PRO A 260 13.66 34.24 8.68
C PRO A 260 12.20 34.06 9.07
N PHE A 261 11.37 33.47 8.21
CA PHE A 261 10.00 33.13 8.57
C PHE A 261 9.98 32.13 9.72
N MET A 262 10.72 31.03 9.61
CA MET A 262 10.79 29.99 10.64
C MET A 262 11.27 30.51 11.99
N GLU A 263 12.19 31.49 12.01
CA GLU A 263 12.62 32.15 13.24
C GLU A 263 11.51 32.96 13.91
N ARG A 264 10.70 33.70 13.12
CA ARG A 264 9.52 34.39 13.63
C ARG A 264 8.44 33.41 14.09
N PHE A 265 8.24 32.34 13.34
CA PHE A 265 7.28 31.28 13.61
C PHE A 265 7.57 30.58 14.94
N GLU A 266 8.83 30.18 15.16
CA GLU A 266 9.31 29.63 16.43
C GLU A 266 9.19 30.63 17.58
N GLY A 267 9.50 31.91 17.34
CA GLY A 267 9.33 32.98 18.32
C GLY A 267 7.86 33.17 18.76
N ALA A 268 6.93 33.14 17.81
CA ALA A 268 5.49 33.23 18.08
C ALA A 268 5.00 32.02 18.90
N ALA A 269 5.43 30.82 18.55
CA ALA A 269 5.08 29.59 19.29
C ALA A 269 5.56 29.63 20.75
N ARG A 270 6.80 30.08 20.97
CA ARG A 270 7.35 30.25 22.32
C ARG A 270 6.59 31.30 23.12
N ALA A 271 6.25 32.43 22.49
CA ALA A 271 5.46 33.48 23.13
C ALA A 271 4.06 32.97 23.53
N ARG A 272 3.41 32.19 22.65
CA ARG A 272 2.12 31.55 22.92
C ARG A 272 2.22 30.54 24.07
N ALA A 273 3.22 29.65 24.04
CA ALA A 273 3.44 28.66 25.10
C ALA A 273 3.70 29.31 26.47
N ALA A 274 4.41 30.45 26.50
CA ALA A 274 4.65 31.23 27.70
C ALA A 274 3.37 31.92 28.22
N ALA A 275 2.57 32.48 27.31
CA ALA A 275 1.28 33.10 27.66
C ALA A 275 0.30 32.09 28.28
N LEU A 276 0.33 30.83 27.81
CA LEU A 276 -0.49 29.74 28.33
C LEU A 276 0.02 29.14 29.66
N GLY A 277 1.18 29.57 30.21
CA GLY A 277 1.75 29.07 31.47
C GLY A 277 2.57 27.77 31.34
N GLY A 278 2.51 26.84 32.29
CA GLY A 278 2.79 25.40 32.09
C GLY A 278 4.19 24.86 31.72
N GLY A 279 5.20 25.69 31.43
CA GLY A 279 6.59 25.24 31.27
C GLY A 279 6.90 24.36 30.03
N LEU A 280 6.05 24.42 28.99
CA LEU A 280 6.32 23.76 27.69
C LEU A 280 7.48 24.47 26.99
N ASP A 281 8.53 23.72 26.65
CA ASP A 281 9.61 24.19 25.80
C ASP A 281 9.25 23.92 24.33
N VAL A 282 9.21 24.97 23.51
CA VAL A 282 8.80 24.91 22.10
C VAL A 282 9.95 25.35 21.20
N PHE A 283 10.22 24.57 20.16
CA PHE A 283 11.20 24.89 19.14
C PHE A 283 10.75 24.37 17.77
N ALA A 284 11.21 25.00 16.70
CA ALA A 284 11.04 24.44 15.36
C ALA A 284 12.19 23.46 15.08
N ALA A 285 11.83 22.26 14.64
CA ALA A 285 12.78 21.19 14.32
C ALA A 285 13.74 21.63 13.21
N ARG A 286 15.01 21.21 13.30
CA ARG A 286 16.04 21.55 12.33
C ARG A 286 16.86 20.32 11.97
N GLU A 287 17.24 20.18 10.70
CA GLU A 287 18.15 19.13 10.29
C GLU A 287 19.45 19.14 11.11
N GLY A 288 19.88 17.96 11.55
CA GLY A 288 21.04 17.79 12.40
C GLY A 288 20.83 18.10 13.89
N MET A 289 19.64 18.56 14.30
CA MET A 289 19.30 18.71 15.71
C MET A 289 19.24 17.34 16.39
N GLU A 290 19.88 17.23 17.56
CA GLU A 290 19.96 16.02 18.38
C GLU A 290 19.39 16.29 19.77
N LEU A 291 18.61 15.35 20.30
CA LEU A 291 17.97 15.45 21.61
C LEU A 291 18.16 14.15 22.38
N GLU A 292 18.52 14.28 23.65
CA GLU A 292 18.47 13.18 24.61
C GLU A 292 17.23 13.34 25.51
N LEU A 293 16.47 12.25 25.65
CA LEU A 293 15.29 12.17 26.51
C LEU A 293 15.65 11.29 27.72
N ALA A 294 15.68 11.89 28.90
CA ALA A 294 15.76 11.19 30.18
C ALA A 294 14.35 11.16 30.79
N GLY A 295 13.81 9.95 30.89
CA GLY A 295 12.44 9.73 31.28
C GLY A 295 12.18 9.90 32.76
N SER A 296 10.96 10.34 33.10
CA SER A 296 10.42 10.28 34.46
C SER A 296 9.06 9.57 34.52
N SER A 297 8.60 9.00 33.40
CA SER A 297 7.29 8.36 33.32
C SER A 297 7.33 6.97 33.94
N ARG A 298 6.25 6.61 34.66
CA ARG A 298 6.06 5.24 35.13
C ARG A 298 5.67 4.36 33.94
N PRO A 299 6.06 3.07 33.91
CA PRO A 299 5.58 2.14 32.90
C PRO A 299 4.04 2.13 32.92
N THR A 300 3.42 2.46 31.79
CA THR A 300 1.97 2.36 31.62
C THR A 300 1.59 0.89 31.40
N PRO A 301 0.52 0.38 32.03
CA PRO A 301 -0.03 -0.92 31.68
C PRO A 301 -0.34 -0.95 30.18
N VAL A 302 0.10 -2.00 29.48
CA VAL A 302 -0.18 -2.16 28.04
C VAL A 302 -1.56 -2.82 27.90
N PRO A 303 -2.54 -2.18 27.26
CA PRO A 303 -3.82 -2.82 26.92
C PRO A 303 -3.62 -4.05 26.02
N GLU A 304 -4.57 -5.00 26.03
CA GLU A 304 -4.47 -6.24 25.23
C GLU A 304 -4.63 -6.03 23.70
N ILE A 305 -4.94 -4.80 23.28
CA ILE A 305 -5.26 -4.47 21.90
C ILE A 305 -3.96 -4.34 21.07
N SER A 306 -3.62 -5.37 20.32
CA SER A 306 -2.45 -5.37 19.45
C SER A 306 -2.65 -4.51 18.19
N ALA A 307 -1.71 -3.60 17.93
CA ALA A 307 -1.65 -2.82 16.67
C ALA A 307 -1.34 -3.70 15.44
N LEU A 308 -0.82 -4.91 15.66
CA LEU A 308 -0.48 -5.88 14.60
C LEU A 308 -1.69 -6.70 14.14
N ARG A 309 -2.81 -6.60 14.87
CA ARG A 309 -4.02 -7.34 14.56
C ARG A 309 -4.89 -6.53 13.62
N ARG A 310 -4.85 -6.88 12.33
CA ARG A 310 -5.69 -6.28 11.30
C ARG A 310 -7.17 -6.39 11.65
N ARG A 311 -7.92 -5.31 11.42
CA ARG A 311 -9.36 -5.26 11.64
C ARG A 311 -10.09 -5.19 10.31
N LEU A 312 -11.03 -6.12 10.09
CA LEU A 312 -11.77 -6.20 8.84
C LEU A 312 -12.95 -5.23 8.89
N ILE A 313 -12.89 -4.20 8.06
CA ILE A 313 -13.98 -3.21 7.89
C ILE A 313 -14.89 -3.53 6.69
N ALA A 314 -14.45 -4.44 5.80
CA ALA A 314 -15.20 -4.78 4.59
C ALA A 314 -16.50 -5.54 4.95
N GLY A 315 -17.62 -5.03 4.45
CA GLY A 315 -18.97 -5.48 4.77
C GLY A 315 -19.59 -4.81 6.00
N ALA A 316 -18.89 -3.86 6.64
CA ALA A 316 -19.48 -3.03 7.68
C ALA A 316 -20.67 -2.25 7.12
N ARG A 317 -21.75 -2.20 7.88
CA ARG A 317 -22.99 -1.52 7.52
C ARG A 317 -22.94 -0.10 8.07
N VAL A 318 -23.00 0.89 7.19
CA VAL A 318 -22.95 2.30 7.55
C VAL A 318 -24.32 2.91 7.28
N LEU A 319 -25.03 3.31 8.34
CA LEU A 319 -26.29 4.04 8.19
C LEU A 319 -25.96 5.47 7.74
N VAL A 320 -26.56 5.91 6.64
CA VAL A 320 -26.35 7.26 6.09
C VAL A 320 -27.66 8.02 6.21
N VAL A 321 -27.71 9.01 7.09
CA VAL A 321 -28.94 9.77 7.40
C VAL A 321 -28.81 11.16 6.80
N THR A 322 -29.38 11.36 5.61
CA THR A 322 -29.39 12.66 4.93
C THR A 322 -30.51 12.70 3.88
N PRO A 323 -31.21 13.85 3.69
CA PRO A 323 -32.19 14.01 2.63
C PRO A 323 -31.56 14.34 1.26
N ASP A 324 -30.25 14.57 1.18
CA ASP A 324 -29.56 14.96 -0.05
C ASP A 324 -29.07 13.73 -0.84
N ASP A 325 -29.76 13.40 -1.93
CA ASP A 325 -29.42 12.29 -2.83
C ASP A 325 -28.01 12.40 -3.44
N THR A 326 -27.51 13.61 -3.66
CA THR A 326 -26.14 13.82 -4.20
C THR A 326 -25.11 13.47 -3.15
N GLN A 327 -25.36 13.85 -1.89
CA GLN A 327 -24.53 13.47 -0.77
C GLN A 327 -24.59 11.96 -0.51
N VAL A 328 -25.77 11.34 -0.60
CA VAL A 328 -25.91 9.87 -0.52
C VAL A 328 -25.03 9.21 -1.57
N ALA A 329 -25.17 9.56 -2.85
CA ALA A 329 -24.41 8.93 -3.93
C ALA A 329 -22.88 9.06 -3.71
N SER A 330 -22.42 10.24 -3.28
CA SER A 330 -21.00 10.46 -2.99
C SER A 330 -20.50 9.63 -1.80
N ILE A 331 -21.29 9.51 -0.73
CA ILE A 331 -20.94 8.68 0.44
C ILE A 331 -20.96 7.20 0.06
N GLU A 332 -21.98 6.74 -0.68
CA GLU A 332 -22.10 5.37 -1.14
C GLU A 332 -20.90 4.94 -1.99
N GLU A 333 -20.50 5.76 -2.95
CA GLU A 333 -19.32 5.53 -3.78
C GLU A 333 -18.04 5.40 -2.93
N ALA A 334 -17.82 6.34 -2.00
CA ALA A 334 -16.66 6.34 -1.12
C ALA A 334 -16.60 5.10 -0.20
N LEU A 335 -17.75 4.65 0.30
CA LEU A 335 -17.85 3.47 1.16
C LEU A 335 -17.70 2.15 0.36
N ALA A 336 -18.21 2.11 -0.86
CA ALA A 336 -18.13 0.95 -1.74
C ALA A 336 -16.68 0.62 -2.12
N GLU A 337 -15.79 1.61 -2.23
CA GLU A 337 -14.35 1.39 -2.47
C GLU A 337 -13.65 0.54 -1.39
N ASP A 338 -14.13 0.58 -0.15
CA ASP A 338 -13.64 -0.26 0.96
C ASP A 338 -14.49 -1.53 1.17
N GLY A 339 -15.46 -1.78 0.28
CA GLY A 339 -16.40 -2.89 0.38
C GLY A 339 -17.38 -2.74 1.55
N MET A 340 -17.63 -1.53 2.04
CA MET A 340 -18.65 -1.24 3.05
C MET A 340 -20.04 -1.11 2.42
N VAL A 341 -21.09 -1.35 3.21
CA VAL A 341 -22.49 -1.30 2.76
C VAL A 341 -23.17 -0.07 3.35
N ALA A 342 -23.50 0.90 2.50
CA ALA A 342 -24.31 2.03 2.90
C ALA A 342 -25.79 1.64 3.04
N LEU A 343 -26.45 2.21 4.05
CA LEU A 343 -27.86 2.08 4.32
C LEU A 343 -28.45 3.50 4.36
N PRO A 344 -28.82 4.08 3.21
CA PRO A 344 -29.32 5.45 3.15
C PRO A 344 -30.74 5.54 3.71
N VAL A 345 -31.00 6.59 4.49
CA VAL A 345 -32.31 6.95 5.01
C VAL A 345 -32.48 8.48 5.00
N PRO A 346 -33.69 8.99 4.71
CA PRO A 346 -33.89 10.43 4.48
C PRO A 346 -34.08 11.24 5.78
N ASP A 347 -34.43 10.58 6.89
CA ASP A 347 -34.85 11.28 8.12
C ASP A 347 -34.60 10.45 9.40
N MET A 348 -34.82 11.09 10.56
CA MET A 348 -34.61 10.52 11.89
C MET A 348 -35.53 9.32 12.19
N HIS A 349 -36.77 9.33 11.68
CA HIS A 349 -37.73 8.26 11.94
C HIS A 349 -37.34 6.99 11.17
N ALA A 350 -36.99 7.14 9.90
CA ALA A 350 -36.43 6.09 9.07
C ALA A 350 -35.12 5.57 9.67
N ALA A 351 -34.26 6.45 10.18
CA ALA A 351 -33.02 6.06 10.88
C ALA A 351 -33.30 5.17 12.10
N LEU A 352 -34.20 5.56 13.00
CA LEU A 352 -34.53 4.74 14.19
C LEU A 352 -35.13 3.38 13.83
N THR A 353 -35.93 3.31 12.76
CA THR A 353 -36.54 2.05 12.28
C THR A 353 -35.49 1.14 11.63
N ARG A 354 -34.83 1.62 10.56
CA ARG A 354 -33.81 0.88 9.82
C ARG A 354 -32.61 0.53 10.67
N GLY A 355 -32.20 1.41 11.58
CA GLY A 355 -31.10 1.16 12.50
C GLY A 355 -31.35 -0.06 13.38
N THR A 356 -32.55 -0.19 13.95
CA THR A 356 -32.90 -1.37 14.75
C THR A 356 -33.05 -2.65 13.93
N GLU A 357 -33.57 -2.55 12.70
CA GLU A 357 -33.74 -3.70 11.81
C GLU A 357 -32.40 -4.24 11.30
N HIS A 358 -31.48 -3.34 10.93
CA HIS A 358 -30.25 -3.69 10.24
C HIS A 358 -29.00 -3.57 11.09
N LEU A 359 -29.08 -3.23 12.38
CA LEU A 359 -27.95 -3.19 13.31
C LEU A 359 -26.63 -2.66 12.69
N PRO A 360 -26.59 -1.41 12.20
CA PRO A 360 -25.41 -0.87 11.53
C PRO A 360 -24.18 -0.89 12.45
N ASP A 361 -22.98 -0.82 11.87
CA ASP A 361 -21.70 -0.79 12.59
C ASP A 361 -21.25 0.65 12.90
N LEU A 362 -21.70 1.61 12.08
CA LEU A 362 -21.49 3.06 12.23
C LEU A 362 -22.65 3.84 11.60
N ALA A 363 -22.91 5.06 12.07
CA ALA A 363 -23.81 5.99 11.40
C ALA A 363 -23.11 7.29 11.00
N ILE A 364 -23.43 7.77 9.81
CA ILE A 364 -23.13 9.12 9.31
C ILE A 364 -24.45 9.87 9.30
N VAL A 365 -24.55 10.98 10.03
CA VAL A 365 -25.82 11.69 10.24
C VAL A 365 -25.63 13.16 9.88
N ASP A 366 -26.39 13.64 8.91
CA ASP A 366 -26.49 15.05 8.61
C ASP A 366 -27.19 15.79 9.75
N THR A 367 -26.67 16.94 10.15
CA THR A 367 -27.30 17.81 11.17
C THR A 367 -28.48 18.59 10.57
N GLY A 368 -28.47 18.88 9.28
CA GLY A 368 -29.51 19.64 8.56
C GLY A 368 -30.73 18.82 8.11
N LEU A 369 -31.34 18.01 8.99
CA LEU A 369 -32.50 17.18 8.62
C LEU A 369 -33.82 17.98 8.58
N PRO A 370 -34.80 17.63 7.72
CA PRO A 370 -36.03 18.42 7.54
C PRO A 370 -36.95 18.50 8.77
N ALA A 371 -36.83 17.56 9.71
CA ALA A 371 -37.75 17.40 10.86
C ALA A 371 -37.08 17.66 12.23
N GLY A 372 -35.85 18.17 12.26
CA GLY A 372 -35.10 18.42 13.50
C GLY A 372 -33.59 18.40 13.28
N ASP A 373 -32.84 18.72 14.33
CA ASP A 373 -31.38 18.60 14.31
C ASP A 373 -30.98 17.13 14.38
N GLY A 374 -30.23 16.64 13.39
CA GLY A 374 -29.75 15.26 13.35
C GLY A 374 -28.90 14.88 14.56
N ALA A 375 -28.29 15.85 15.26
CA ALA A 375 -27.55 15.59 16.49
C ALA A 375 -28.47 15.04 17.62
N ASP A 376 -29.74 15.45 17.66
CA ASP A 376 -30.71 14.95 18.65
C ASP A 376 -31.07 13.46 18.42
N LEU A 377 -30.71 12.88 17.26
CA LEU A 377 -30.87 11.45 16.98
C LEU A 377 -29.97 10.60 17.87
N VAL A 378 -28.76 11.07 18.21
CA VAL A 378 -27.68 10.24 18.76
C VAL A 378 -28.06 9.52 20.07
N PRO A 379 -28.62 10.19 21.10
CA PRO A 379 -28.98 9.53 22.34
C PRO A 379 -30.11 8.51 22.16
N ALA A 380 -31.15 8.87 21.39
CA ALA A 380 -32.28 8.00 21.09
C ALA A 380 -31.84 6.76 20.29
N PHE A 381 -30.95 6.97 19.32
CA PHE A 381 -30.40 5.91 18.48
C PHE A 381 -29.60 4.92 19.32
N ARG A 382 -28.64 5.38 20.12
CA ARG A 382 -27.85 4.52 21.02
C ARG A 382 -28.69 3.75 22.02
N SER A 383 -29.67 4.41 22.62
CA SER A 383 -30.59 3.78 23.59
C SER A 383 -31.43 2.69 22.94
N ARG A 384 -32.03 2.96 21.77
CA ARG A 384 -32.91 2.01 21.07
C ARG A 384 -32.15 0.80 20.53
N MET A 385 -30.88 0.99 20.18
CA MET A 385 -29.96 -0.06 19.74
C MET A 385 -29.38 -0.89 20.89
N GLY A 386 -29.47 -0.42 22.14
CA GLY A 386 -28.77 -1.03 23.27
C GLY A 386 -27.23 -0.91 23.16
N ARG A 387 -26.73 0.08 22.41
CA ARG A 387 -25.30 0.26 22.11
C ARG A 387 -24.82 1.65 22.55
N ALA A 388 -24.46 1.79 23.83
CA ALA A 388 -24.05 3.08 24.40
C ALA A 388 -22.85 3.72 23.67
N ASN A 389 -21.92 2.91 23.15
CA ASN A 389 -20.71 3.36 22.45
C ASN A 389 -20.82 3.24 20.92
N PHE A 390 -22.03 3.19 20.36
CA PHE A 390 -22.21 3.12 18.92
C PHE A 390 -21.63 4.38 18.22
N PRO A 391 -20.77 4.22 17.20
CA PRO A 391 -20.07 5.34 16.60
C PRO A 391 -20.99 6.11 15.65
N VAL A 392 -21.07 7.42 15.86
CA VAL A 392 -21.84 8.35 15.04
C VAL A 392 -20.96 9.51 14.61
N ILE A 393 -20.81 9.69 13.30
CA ILE A 393 -20.14 10.83 12.67
C ILE A 393 -21.22 11.84 12.25
N LEU A 394 -21.16 13.05 12.77
CA LEU A 394 -22.09 14.12 12.39
C LEU A 394 -21.53 14.95 11.23
N LEU A 395 -22.36 15.20 10.20
CA LEU A 395 -22.04 16.11 9.10
C LEU A 395 -22.67 17.48 9.35
N ALA A 396 -21.86 18.56 9.34
CA ALA A 396 -22.33 19.91 9.68
C ALA A 396 -22.07 20.93 8.56
N ASP A 397 -23.07 21.74 8.20
CA ASP A 397 -23.03 22.67 7.05
C ASP A 397 -22.12 23.89 7.24
N HIS A 398 -21.93 24.38 8.47
CA HIS A 398 -20.97 25.43 8.78
C HIS A 398 -20.77 25.61 10.31
N PRO A 399 -19.69 26.31 10.73
CA PRO A 399 -19.09 26.20 12.05
C PRO A 399 -19.63 27.10 13.16
N GLN A 400 -20.61 27.96 12.88
CA GLN A 400 -21.27 28.75 13.92
C GLN A 400 -22.33 27.93 14.67
N ALA A 401 -21.89 26.81 15.22
CA ALA A 401 -22.71 25.96 16.05
C ALA A 401 -22.03 25.71 17.39
N THR A 402 -21.83 26.80 18.13
CA THR A 402 -21.86 26.78 19.60
C THR A 402 -23.07 25.99 20.14
N ALA A 403 -24.14 25.84 19.33
CA ALA A 403 -25.31 25.01 19.63
C ALA A 403 -25.17 23.48 19.38
N LEU A 404 -24.18 23.00 18.60
CA LEU A 404 -24.05 21.58 18.18
C LEU A 404 -23.02 20.78 19.01
N HIS A 405 -22.00 21.45 19.57
CA HIS A 405 -21.10 20.80 20.52
C HIS A 405 -21.74 20.76 21.91
N ARG A 406 -22.79 19.97 22.04
CA ARG A 406 -23.38 19.61 23.33
C ARG A 406 -22.69 18.34 23.84
N PRO A 407 -21.82 18.40 24.86
CA PRO A 407 -21.18 17.20 25.41
C PRO A 407 -22.21 16.13 25.81
N GLU A 408 -23.41 16.56 26.22
CA GLU A 408 -24.55 15.69 26.51
C GLU A 408 -25.12 14.90 25.31
N ILE A 409 -24.89 15.31 24.05
CA ILE A 409 -25.32 14.55 22.85
C ILE A 409 -24.44 13.30 22.66
N GLY A 410 -23.16 13.38 23.04
CA GLY A 410 -22.22 12.26 23.01
C GLY A 410 -21.83 11.78 21.60
N ALA A 411 -21.94 12.62 20.56
CA ALA A 411 -21.49 12.26 19.21
C ALA A 411 -20.03 11.77 19.20
N THR A 412 -19.72 10.84 18.29
CA THR A 412 -18.40 10.18 18.29
C THR A 412 -17.35 11.01 17.56
N ASP A 413 -17.77 11.68 16.49
CA ASP A 413 -16.93 12.56 15.69
C ASP A 413 -17.80 13.57 14.92
N TYR A 414 -17.19 14.66 14.47
CA TYR A 414 -17.82 15.67 13.61
C TYR A 414 -16.97 15.87 12.35
N LEU A 415 -17.65 16.00 11.21
CA LEU A 415 -17.06 16.32 9.92
C LEU A 415 -17.77 17.54 9.31
N ALA A 416 -17.05 18.65 9.19
CA ALA A 416 -17.58 19.87 8.61
C ALA A 416 -17.66 19.79 7.09
N LYS A 417 -18.73 20.35 6.50
CA LYS A 417 -18.87 20.54 5.05
C LYS A 417 -18.23 21.88 4.63
N PRO A 418 -17.63 21.96 3.43
CA PRO A 418 -17.37 20.85 2.51
C PRO A 418 -16.23 19.95 3.02
N TYR A 419 -16.36 18.64 2.83
CA TYR A 419 -15.30 17.66 3.09
C TYR A 419 -14.99 16.88 1.80
N SER A 420 -13.78 16.35 1.71
CA SER A 420 -13.40 15.46 0.60
C SER A 420 -13.88 14.02 0.87
N PRO A 421 -14.28 13.25 -0.15
CA PRO A 421 -14.60 11.83 0.02
C PRO A 421 -13.48 11.00 0.68
N PRO A 422 -12.18 11.22 0.36
CA PRO A 422 -11.08 10.56 1.06
C PRO A 422 -11.05 10.86 2.57
N MET A 423 -11.31 12.12 2.98
CA MET A 423 -11.35 12.50 4.41
C MET A 423 -12.48 11.75 5.15
N LEU A 424 -13.69 11.73 4.58
CA LEU A 424 -14.80 10.97 5.15
C LEU A 424 -14.43 9.49 5.29
N ARG A 425 -13.90 8.91 4.21
CA ARG A 425 -13.49 7.51 4.15
C ARG A 425 -12.45 7.18 5.22
N ALA A 426 -11.40 7.99 5.38
CA ALA A 426 -10.38 7.79 6.41
C ALA A 426 -10.98 7.75 7.82
N ARG A 427 -11.91 8.67 8.13
CA ARG A 427 -12.60 8.72 9.43
C ARG A 427 -13.48 7.50 9.68
N VAL A 428 -14.26 7.09 8.68
CA VAL A 428 -15.12 5.89 8.80
C VAL A 428 -14.27 4.66 9.09
N ARG A 429 -13.17 4.44 8.35
CA ARG A 429 -12.24 3.32 8.58
C ARG A 429 -11.70 3.34 10.01
N ALA A 430 -11.22 4.51 10.47
CA ALA A 430 -10.65 4.65 11.79
C ALA A 430 -11.67 4.32 12.90
N TRP A 431 -12.93 4.74 12.77
CA TRP A 431 -13.96 4.45 13.77
C TRP A 431 -14.46 3.00 13.74
N LEU A 432 -14.59 2.40 12.56
CA LEU A 432 -14.94 0.98 12.43
C LEU A 432 -13.85 0.06 13.00
N ALA A 433 -12.58 0.41 12.79
CA ALA A 433 -11.48 -0.31 13.42
C ALA A 433 -11.59 -0.28 14.96
N ARG A 434 -12.02 0.83 15.56
CA ARG A 434 -12.14 0.96 17.02
C ARG A 434 -13.30 0.14 17.61
N THR A 435 -14.44 0.06 16.92
CA THR A 435 -15.64 -0.62 17.47
C THR A 435 -15.54 -2.13 17.51
N VAL A 436 -14.80 -2.76 16.60
CA VAL A 436 -14.57 -4.21 16.60
C VAL A 436 -13.94 -4.70 17.91
N VAL A 437 -13.21 -3.82 18.62
CA VAL A 437 -12.57 -4.11 19.91
C VAL A 437 -13.58 -4.13 21.06
N ALA A 438 -14.47 -3.13 21.17
CA ALA A 438 -15.41 -3.02 22.29
C ALA A 438 -16.40 -4.19 22.39
N TYR A 439 -16.71 -4.86 21.28
CA TYR A 439 -17.58 -6.04 21.24
C TYR A 439 -16.90 -7.33 21.68
N THR A 440 -15.57 -7.39 21.66
CA THR A 440 -14.83 -8.61 22.01
C THR A 440 -14.47 -8.69 23.50
N GLU A 441 -14.32 -7.55 24.20
CA GLU A 441 -14.06 -7.53 25.64
C GLU A 441 -15.30 -7.86 26.51
N ALA A 442 -16.52 -7.60 26.01
CA ALA A 442 -17.75 -7.94 26.73
C ALA A 442 -18.02 -9.45 26.81
N ALA A 443 -17.26 -10.27 26.07
CA ALA A 443 -17.38 -11.72 26.04
C ALA A 443 -16.15 -12.38 26.68
N SER A 444 -15.95 -12.16 27.99
CA SER A 444 -15.02 -13.00 28.77
C SER A 444 -15.70 -14.31 29.19
N PRO A 445 -15.06 -15.47 28.98
CA PRO A 445 -15.63 -16.79 29.24
C PRO A 445 -15.46 -17.15 30.72
N GLY A 446 -16.50 -16.97 31.53
CA GLY A 446 -16.37 -17.22 32.97
C GLY A 446 -17.64 -17.07 33.76
N ALA A 447 -18.66 -17.86 33.40
CA ALA A 447 -19.75 -18.36 34.24
C ALA A 447 -20.91 -18.69 33.31
N LEU A 448 -21.32 -19.95 33.28
CA LEU A 448 -22.69 -20.43 33.17
C LEU A 448 -22.59 -21.95 33.00
N ASP A 449 -22.42 -22.62 34.13
CA ASP A 449 -22.90 -23.98 34.28
C ASP A 449 -24.41 -23.93 34.55
N GLU A 450 -25.08 -24.97 34.07
CA GLU A 450 -26.47 -25.38 34.33
C GLU A 450 -27.63 -24.53 33.75
N ALA A 451 -28.09 -25.04 32.60
CA ALA A 451 -29.47 -25.14 32.12
C ALA A 451 -30.58 -24.47 32.95
N VAL A 452 -31.20 -23.46 32.35
CA VAL A 452 -32.65 -23.21 32.50
C VAL A 452 -33.29 -23.26 31.12
N ILE A 453 -34.18 -24.23 30.98
CA ILE A 453 -35.12 -24.42 29.88
C ILE A 453 -35.99 -23.17 29.79
N LEU A 454 -35.95 -22.48 28.63
CA LEU A 454 -37.02 -21.60 28.19
C LEU A 454 -37.46 -22.05 26.80
N GLU A 455 -38.54 -22.83 26.80
CA GLU A 455 -39.42 -23.00 25.67
C GLU A 455 -40.05 -21.64 25.32
N ASP A 456 -39.58 -21.01 24.24
CA ASP A 456 -40.43 -20.38 23.22
C ASP A 456 -39.53 -19.73 22.15
N ALA A 457 -39.10 -20.53 21.18
CA ALA A 457 -38.50 -20.06 19.94
C ALA A 457 -39.16 -20.80 18.76
N ARG A 458 -40.39 -20.40 18.45
CA ARG A 458 -41.00 -20.66 17.14
C ARG A 458 -40.99 -19.34 16.37
N ASP A 459 -39.87 -19.02 15.70
CA ASP A 459 -39.83 -18.53 14.29
C ASP A 459 -38.45 -18.07 13.72
N ASP A 460 -37.28 -18.35 14.33
CA ASP A 460 -36.01 -17.71 13.90
C ASP A 460 -35.20 -18.40 12.77
N LYS A 461 -35.82 -19.27 11.97
CA LYS A 461 -35.14 -19.87 10.79
C LYS A 461 -35.14 -18.94 9.58
N GLY A 462 -36.14 -18.07 9.45
CA GLY A 462 -36.28 -17.18 8.29
C GLY A 462 -35.23 -16.06 8.25
N THR A 463 -34.90 -15.48 9.41
CA THR A 463 -33.98 -14.34 9.56
C THR A 463 -32.54 -14.73 9.21
N THR A 464 -32.07 -15.86 9.75
CA THR A 464 -30.72 -16.40 9.49
C THR A 464 -30.54 -16.82 8.03
N GLN A 465 -31.56 -17.45 7.43
CA GLN A 465 -31.53 -17.82 6.01
C GLN A 465 -31.45 -16.58 5.10
N THR A 466 -32.23 -15.54 5.41
CA THR A 466 -32.24 -14.28 4.65
C THR A 466 -30.87 -13.58 4.69
N LEU A 467 -30.20 -13.59 5.84
CA LEU A 467 -28.86 -13.02 5.99
C LEU A 467 -27.81 -13.77 5.16
N LEU A 468 -27.80 -15.10 5.21
CA LEU A 468 -26.88 -15.93 4.43
C LEU A 468 -27.14 -15.80 2.92
N ALA A 469 -28.39 -15.67 2.51
CA ALA A 469 -28.76 -15.45 1.10
C ALA A 469 -28.26 -14.08 0.61
N SER A 470 -28.34 -13.04 1.45
CA SER A 470 -27.76 -11.72 1.16
C SER A 470 -26.24 -11.77 1.04
N MET A 471 -25.55 -12.53 1.90
CA MET A 471 -24.10 -12.73 1.80
C MET A 471 -23.70 -13.48 0.52
N LEU A 472 -24.47 -14.51 0.13
CA LEU A 472 -24.27 -15.19 -1.15
C LEU A 472 -24.48 -14.27 -2.35
N ALA A 473 -25.44 -13.35 -2.31
CA ALA A 473 -25.66 -12.38 -3.39
C ALA A 473 -24.43 -11.47 -3.63
N GLY A 474 -23.60 -11.24 -2.60
CA GLY A 474 -22.36 -10.49 -2.70
C GLY A 474 -21.22 -11.23 -3.42
N VAL A 475 -21.31 -12.56 -3.56
CA VAL A 475 -20.31 -13.40 -4.23
C VAL A 475 -20.51 -13.29 -5.74
N PRO A 476 -19.48 -12.94 -6.54
CA PRO A 476 -19.61 -12.75 -7.99
C PRO A 476 -20.27 -13.93 -8.73
N MET A 477 -20.05 -15.15 -8.23
CA MET A 477 -20.63 -16.39 -8.76
C MET A 477 -22.16 -16.48 -8.64
N PHE A 478 -22.72 -15.97 -7.55
CA PHE A 478 -24.12 -16.12 -7.20
C PHE A 478 -24.94 -14.83 -7.37
N ARG A 479 -24.29 -13.71 -7.74
CA ARG A 479 -24.91 -12.38 -7.89
C ARG A 479 -26.12 -12.35 -8.85
N SER A 480 -26.11 -13.19 -9.87
CA SER A 480 -27.19 -13.28 -10.87
C SER A 480 -28.39 -14.13 -10.42
N LEU A 481 -28.32 -14.78 -9.25
CA LEU A 481 -29.40 -15.62 -8.76
C LEU A 481 -30.52 -14.80 -8.11
N SER A 482 -31.76 -15.23 -8.34
CA SER A 482 -32.91 -14.69 -7.63
C SER A 482 -32.85 -15.01 -6.14
N ALA A 483 -33.53 -14.21 -5.32
CA ALA A 483 -33.64 -14.45 -3.88
C ALA A 483 -34.16 -15.86 -3.54
N ALA A 484 -35.10 -16.40 -4.34
CA ALA A 484 -35.60 -17.76 -4.17
C ALA A 484 -34.52 -18.83 -4.41
N GLN A 485 -33.68 -18.65 -5.42
CA GLN A 485 -32.57 -19.56 -5.74
C GLN A 485 -31.45 -19.48 -4.68
N LEU A 486 -31.15 -18.27 -4.19
CA LEU A 486 -30.17 -18.07 -3.11
C LEU A 486 -30.65 -18.74 -1.81
N ASN A 487 -31.91 -18.53 -1.44
CA ASN A 487 -32.50 -19.18 -0.27
C ASN A 487 -32.51 -20.72 -0.38
N ALA A 488 -32.74 -21.26 -1.58
CA ALA A 488 -32.65 -22.70 -1.82
C ALA A 488 -31.22 -23.23 -1.60
N LEU A 489 -30.20 -22.52 -2.08
CA LEU A 489 -28.79 -22.86 -1.85
C LEU A 489 -28.42 -22.80 -0.36
N VAL A 490 -28.84 -21.74 0.35
CA VAL A 490 -28.61 -21.61 1.80
C VAL A 490 -29.28 -22.74 2.57
N THR A 491 -30.49 -23.14 2.19
CA THR A 491 -31.23 -24.23 2.85
C THR A 491 -30.51 -25.58 2.73
N GLN A 492 -29.76 -25.78 1.65
CA GLN A 492 -29.00 -27.01 1.38
C GLN A 492 -27.55 -26.94 1.89
N ALA A 493 -27.10 -25.76 2.30
CA ALA A 493 -25.75 -25.55 2.79
C ALA A 493 -25.60 -25.79 4.30
N SER A 494 -24.35 -25.99 4.73
CA SER A 494 -23.99 -26.02 6.15
C SER A 494 -22.97 -24.95 6.47
N GLU A 495 -23.08 -24.34 7.64
CA GLU A 495 -22.14 -23.36 8.14
C GLU A 495 -20.96 -24.07 8.83
N GLN A 496 -19.72 -23.69 8.51
CA GLN A 496 -18.53 -24.22 9.18
C GLN A 496 -17.50 -23.13 9.46
N VAL A 497 -16.87 -23.19 10.62
CA VAL A 497 -15.82 -22.26 11.04
C VAL A 497 -14.54 -23.04 11.33
N TYR A 498 -13.46 -22.64 10.66
CA TYR A 498 -12.14 -23.26 10.78
C TYR A 498 -11.18 -22.32 11.51
N PRO A 499 -10.41 -22.80 12.50
CA PRO A 499 -9.38 -21.99 13.15
C PRO A 499 -8.17 -21.79 12.23
N ALA A 500 -7.34 -20.78 12.53
CA ALA A 500 -6.08 -20.54 11.83
C ALA A 500 -5.19 -21.80 11.85
N GLY A 501 -4.52 -22.10 10.73
CA GLY A 501 -3.70 -23.29 10.54
C GLY A 501 -4.48 -24.58 10.25
N HIS A 502 -5.81 -24.56 10.31
CA HIS A 502 -6.62 -25.75 10.04
C HIS A 502 -6.61 -26.10 8.54
N VAL A 503 -6.37 -27.36 8.22
CA VAL A 503 -6.43 -27.86 6.85
C VAL A 503 -7.89 -28.15 6.50
N ILE A 504 -8.47 -27.36 5.61
CA ILE A 504 -9.89 -27.44 5.24
C ILE A 504 -10.11 -28.53 4.18
N ALA A 505 -9.17 -28.69 3.26
CA ALA A 505 -9.17 -29.75 2.25
C ALA A 505 -7.73 -30.13 1.93
N ARG A 506 -7.46 -31.41 1.67
CA ARG A 506 -6.13 -31.89 1.27
C ARG A 506 -6.09 -32.22 -0.21
N GLN A 507 -4.93 -31.96 -0.83
CA GLN A 507 -4.64 -32.44 -2.18
C GLN A 507 -4.86 -33.96 -2.25
N GLY A 508 -5.48 -34.44 -3.32
CA GLY A 508 -5.82 -35.85 -3.50
C GLY A 508 -7.11 -36.31 -2.81
N GLU A 509 -7.76 -35.49 -1.98
CA GLU A 509 -9.08 -35.84 -1.44
C GLU A 509 -10.18 -35.81 -2.52
N PRO A 510 -11.26 -36.60 -2.37
CA PRO A 510 -12.38 -36.56 -3.30
C PRO A 510 -13.13 -35.21 -3.23
N PRO A 511 -13.66 -34.70 -4.36
CA PRO A 511 -14.25 -33.36 -4.44
C PRO A 511 -15.69 -33.28 -3.88
N ARG A 512 -15.90 -33.63 -2.61
CA ARG A 512 -17.25 -33.77 -2.02
C ARG A 512 -17.96 -32.45 -1.67
N HIS A 513 -17.20 -31.37 -1.51
CA HIS A 513 -17.71 -30.09 -1.02
C HIS A 513 -17.16 -28.91 -1.81
N LEU A 514 -17.92 -27.83 -1.81
CA LEU A 514 -17.52 -26.51 -2.24
C LEU A 514 -17.70 -25.56 -1.06
N TRP A 515 -16.75 -24.64 -0.90
CA TRP A 515 -16.78 -23.68 0.18
C TRP A 515 -16.90 -22.28 -0.39
N VAL A 516 -17.82 -21.51 0.19
CA VAL A 516 -17.95 -20.08 -0.05
C VAL A 516 -17.43 -19.37 1.18
N LEU A 517 -16.40 -18.53 1.05
CA LEU A 517 -15.86 -17.80 2.20
C LEU A 517 -16.77 -16.64 2.56
N LEU A 518 -17.43 -16.75 3.70
CA LEU A 518 -18.22 -15.67 4.29
C LEU A 518 -17.31 -14.67 5.03
N SER A 519 -16.24 -15.16 5.66
CA SER A 519 -15.14 -14.35 6.21
C SER A 519 -13.87 -15.19 6.43
N GLY A 520 -12.73 -14.53 6.60
CA GLY A 520 -11.42 -15.16 6.76
C GLY A 520 -10.67 -15.32 5.43
N ARG A 521 -9.53 -16.02 5.49
CA ARG A 521 -8.65 -16.30 4.35
C ARG A 521 -8.12 -17.72 4.39
N VAL A 522 -7.87 -18.26 3.21
CA VAL A 522 -7.23 -19.57 3.06
C VAL A 522 -6.06 -19.46 2.09
N ARG A 523 -4.98 -20.17 2.36
CA ARG A 523 -3.87 -20.34 1.42
C ARG A 523 -4.02 -21.67 0.69
N VAL A 524 -3.64 -21.67 -0.58
CA VAL A 524 -3.71 -22.84 -1.46
C VAL A 524 -2.29 -23.29 -1.78
N VAL A 525 -1.95 -24.51 -1.37
CA VAL A 525 -0.61 -25.07 -1.54
C VAL A 525 -0.68 -26.39 -2.33
N GLU A 526 0.18 -26.55 -3.33
CA GLU A 526 0.31 -27.76 -4.11
C GLU A 526 1.64 -28.45 -3.79
N ALA A 527 1.59 -29.74 -3.49
CA ALA A 527 2.78 -30.56 -3.34
C ALA A 527 3.38 -30.86 -4.72
N THR A 528 4.68 -30.62 -4.86
CA THR A 528 5.47 -31.03 -6.03
C THR A 528 5.39 -32.55 -6.25
N THR A 529 5.57 -33.01 -7.51
CA THR A 529 5.52 -34.44 -7.90
C THR A 529 6.44 -35.34 -7.08
N ASP A 530 7.47 -34.78 -6.48
CA ASP A 530 8.52 -35.49 -5.74
C ASP A 530 8.27 -35.46 -4.22
N GLY A 531 7.19 -34.79 -3.77
CA GLY A 531 6.75 -34.72 -2.38
C GLY A 531 7.65 -33.91 -1.43
N GLN A 532 8.72 -33.28 -1.95
CA GLN A 532 9.75 -32.63 -1.13
C GLN A 532 9.51 -31.13 -0.88
N ALA A 533 8.67 -30.48 -1.69
CA ALA A 533 8.35 -29.06 -1.56
C ALA A 533 6.86 -28.76 -1.79
N GLU A 534 6.32 -27.81 -1.03
CA GLU A 534 4.99 -27.23 -1.22
C GLU A 534 5.12 -25.89 -1.97
N MET A 535 4.39 -25.74 -3.07
CA MET A 535 4.29 -24.52 -3.86
C MET A 535 3.03 -23.75 -3.46
N LEU A 536 3.19 -22.50 -3.03
CA LEU A 536 2.05 -21.60 -2.79
C LEU A 536 1.46 -21.16 -4.13
N LEU A 537 0.24 -21.60 -4.41
CA LEU A 537 -0.49 -21.22 -5.63
C LEU A 537 -1.19 -19.87 -5.49
N GLY A 538 -1.50 -19.48 -4.25
CA GLY A 538 -2.12 -18.19 -3.93
C GLY A 538 -2.93 -18.24 -2.64
N GLU A 539 -3.60 -17.13 -2.35
CA GLU A 539 -4.57 -17.02 -1.26
C GLU A 539 -5.96 -16.73 -1.81
N ILE A 540 -6.98 -17.24 -1.12
CA ILE A 540 -8.39 -17.04 -1.43
C ILE A 540 -9.03 -16.33 -0.24
N GLY A 541 -9.76 -15.25 -0.52
CA GLY A 541 -10.34 -14.35 0.47
C GLY A 541 -11.87 -14.36 0.53
N LYS A 542 -12.43 -13.41 1.30
CA LYS A 542 -13.88 -13.23 1.46
C LYS A 542 -14.57 -13.04 0.11
N SER A 543 -15.78 -13.58 -0.01
CA SER A 543 -16.62 -13.52 -1.21
C SER A 543 -16.03 -14.27 -2.43
N GLU A 544 -15.04 -15.11 -2.21
CA GLU A 544 -14.52 -16.06 -3.18
C GLU A 544 -14.91 -17.50 -2.83
N VAL A 545 -14.76 -18.38 -3.80
CA VAL A 545 -15.14 -19.79 -3.73
C VAL A 545 -13.92 -20.66 -3.98
N PHE A 546 -13.82 -21.78 -3.26
CA PHE A 546 -12.85 -22.84 -3.53
C PHE A 546 -13.47 -24.24 -3.49
N GLY A 547 -12.81 -25.16 -4.17
CA GLY A 547 -13.22 -26.56 -4.29
C GLY A 547 -14.09 -26.87 -5.50
N GLU A 548 -14.52 -25.84 -6.24
CA GLU A 548 -15.29 -25.93 -7.48
C GLU A 548 -14.56 -26.69 -8.58
N LEU A 549 -13.23 -26.50 -8.72
CA LEU A 549 -12.47 -27.10 -9.82
C LEU A 549 -12.45 -28.63 -9.77
N GLY A 550 -12.32 -29.21 -8.57
CA GLY A 550 -12.38 -30.67 -8.40
C GLY A 550 -13.76 -31.23 -8.74
N ILE A 551 -14.83 -30.49 -8.42
CA ILE A 551 -16.20 -30.87 -8.74
C ILE A 551 -16.45 -30.81 -10.26
N LEU A 552 -16.00 -29.74 -10.91
CA LEU A 552 -16.22 -29.54 -12.35
C LEU A 552 -15.41 -30.48 -13.24
N ARG A 553 -14.21 -30.85 -12.79
CA ARG A 553 -13.31 -31.74 -13.54
C ARG A 553 -13.52 -33.21 -13.21
N ASP A 554 -14.36 -33.52 -12.22
CA ASP A 554 -14.51 -34.85 -11.62
C ASP A 554 -13.15 -35.47 -11.24
N GLN A 555 -12.31 -34.66 -10.58
CA GLN A 555 -10.95 -35.02 -10.21
C GLN A 555 -10.71 -34.80 -8.70
N PRO A 556 -9.78 -35.55 -8.09
CA PRO A 556 -9.32 -35.25 -6.74
C PRO A 556 -8.85 -33.80 -6.59
N ARG A 557 -8.85 -33.27 -5.37
CA ARG A 557 -8.40 -31.89 -5.10
C ARG A 557 -6.99 -31.68 -5.65
N SER A 558 -6.80 -30.62 -6.43
CA SER A 558 -5.52 -30.26 -7.03
C SER A 558 -4.53 -29.67 -6.02
N ALA A 559 -5.01 -29.16 -4.88
CA ALA A 559 -4.20 -28.50 -3.89
C ALA A 559 -4.79 -28.67 -2.49
N THR A 560 -3.93 -28.50 -1.48
CA THR A 560 -4.29 -28.42 -0.07
C THR A 560 -4.69 -26.98 0.26
N VAL A 561 -5.79 -26.83 0.99
CA VAL A 561 -6.33 -25.53 1.41
C VAL A 561 -6.23 -25.41 2.91
N ILE A 562 -5.57 -24.36 3.39
CA ILE A 562 -5.26 -24.16 4.81
C ILE A 562 -5.80 -22.81 5.23
N ALA A 563 -6.59 -22.76 6.30
CA ALA A 563 -7.05 -21.53 6.90
C ALA A 563 -5.84 -20.72 7.39
N VAL A 564 -5.67 -19.48 6.91
CA VAL A 564 -4.61 -18.57 7.37
C VAL A 564 -5.01 -17.93 8.69
N GLU A 565 -6.31 -17.65 8.83
CA GLU A 565 -6.94 -17.08 10.00
C GLU A 565 -8.22 -17.84 10.33
N ARG A 566 -9.02 -17.37 11.31
CA ARG A 566 -10.34 -17.97 11.59
C ARG A 566 -11.24 -17.74 10.37
N THR A 567 -11.56 -18.82 9.65
CA THR A 567 -12.27 -18.77 8.37
C THR A 567 -13.65 -19.36 8.51
N HIS A 568 -14.66 -18.56 8.17
CA HIS A 568 -16.06 -18.94 8.20
C HIS A 568 -16.53 -19.19 6.76
N CYS A 569 -16.99 -20.42 6.51
CA CYS A 569 -17.43 -20.87 5.20
C CYS A 569 -18.90 -21.32 5.23
N LEU A 570 -19.59 -21.05 4.13
CA LEU A 570 -20.77 -21.80 3.75
C LEU A 570 -20.34 -23.01 2.91
N VAL A 571 -20.73 -24.21 3.32
CA VAL A 571 -20.31 -25.48 2.72
C VAL A 571 -21.47 -26.09 1.95
N LEU A 572 -21.31 -26.20 0.64
CA LEU A 572 -22.25 -26.83 -0.28
C LEU A 572 -21.75 -28.24 -0.64
N ARG A 573 -22.66 -29.23 -0.65
CA ARG A 573 -22.32 -30.58 -1.12
C ARG A 573 -22.23 -30.59 -2.64
N GLN A 574 -21.39 -31.48 -3.17
CA GLN A 574 -21.23 -31.67 -4.62
C GLN A 574 -22.58 -31.91 -5.32
N SER A 575 -23.44 -32.77 -4.78
CA SER A 575 -24.75 -33.09 -5.36
C SER A 575 -25.64 -31.86 -5.49
N ASP A 576 -25.66 -31.03 -4.46
CA ASP A 576 -26.57 -29.90 -4.31
C ASP A 576 -26.10 -28.75 -5.21
N PHE A 577 -24.78 -28.54 -5.27
CA PHE A 577 -24.16 -27.59 -6.18
C PHE A 577 -24.36 -27.96 -7.66
N VAL A 578 -24.17 -29.24 -8.02
CA VAL A 578 -24.38 -29.72 -9.40
C VAL A 578 -25.86 -29.63 -9.80
N ALA A 579 -26.79 -29.95 -8.88
CA ALA A 579 -28.22 -29.77 -9.12
C ALA A 579 -28.58 -28.29 -9.34
N ALA A 580 -28.01 -27.38 -8.54
CA ALA A 580 -28.21 -25.95 -8.70
C ALA A 580 -27.63 -25.41 -10.02
N LEU A 581 -26.48 -25.92 -10.47
CA LEU A 581 -25.91 -25.60 -11.79
C LEU A 581 -26.81 -26.06 -12.93
N GLY A 582 -27.38 -27.26 -12.84
CA GLY A 582 -28.31 -27.79 -13.85
C GLY A 582 -29.65 -27.03 -13.91
N ALA A 583 -30.06 -26.42 -12.81
CA ALA A 583 -31.31 -25.67 -12.70
C ALA A 583 -31.18 -24.16 -13.00
N SER A 584 -29.95 -23.61 -13.06
CA SER A 584 -29.72 -22.17 -13.25
C SER A 584 -28.63 -21.89 -14.28
N VAL A 585 -29.06 -21.43 -15.47
CA VAL A 585 -28.16 -20.94 -16.53
C VAL A 585 -27.30 -19.77 -16.05
N ASP A 586 -27.86 -18.92 -15.18
CA ASP A 586 -27.17 -17.77 -14.62
C ASP A 586 -26.03 -18.16 -13.67
N LEU A 587 -26.19 -19.26 -12.92
CA LEU A 587 -25.12 -19.80 -12.09
C LEU A 587 -23.98 -20.37 -12.94
N ALA A 588 -24.32 -21.10 -14.01
CA ALA A 588 -23.35 -21.65 -14.95
C ALA A 588 -22.54 -20.53 -15.63
N ASN A 589 -23.20 -19.44 -16.04
CA ASN A 589 -22.54 -18.27 -16.60
C ASN A 589 -21.67 -17.53 -15.57
N GLY A 590 -22.10 -17.41 -14.32
CA GLY A 590 -21.31 -16.84 -13.22
C GLY A 590 -20.02 -17.64 -12.98
N LEU A 591 -20.11 -18.97 -13.01
CA LEU A 591 -18.96 -19.86 -12.87
C LEU A 591 -18.00 -19.76 -14.06
N LEU A 592 -18.51 -19.71 -15.30
CA LEU A 592 -17.71 -19.52 -16.51
C LEU A 592 -16.89 -18.22 -16.46
N ARG A 593 -17.50 -17.12 -15.97
CA ARG A 593 -16.80 -15.83 -15.83
C ARG A 593 -15.65 -15.90 -14.83
N ILE A 594 -15.82 -16.58 -13.70
CA ILE A 594 -14.77 -16.76 -12.70
C ILE A 594 -13.60 -17.57 -13.27
N ILE A 595 -13.89 -18.68 -13.95
CA ILE A 595 -12.86 -19.53 -14.58
C ILE A 595 -12.12 -18.75 -15.68
N ALA A 596 -12.85 -18.02 -16.53
CA ALA A 596 -12.26 -17.18 -17.56
C ALA A 596 -11.35 -16.07 -16.99
N SER A 597 -11.77 -15.41 -15.90
CA SER A 597 -10.96 -14.39 -15.22
C SER A 597 -9.68 -14.99 -14.64
N ARG A 598 -9.77 -16.14 -13.96
CA ARG A 598 -8.60 -16.83 -13.39
C ARG A 598 -7.62 -17.30 -14.47
N LEU A 599 -8.13 -17.75 -15.61
CA LEU A 599 -7.30 -18.13 -16.76
C LEU A 599 -6.59 -16.90 -17.37
N TYR A 600 -7.32 -15.80 -17.56
CA TYR A 600 -6.76 -14.54 -18.07
C TYR A 600 -5.66 -13.98 -17.16
N ASP A 601 -5.85 -14.04 -15.84
CA ASP A 601 -4.87 -13.57 -14.87
C ASP A 601 -3.61 -14.43 -14.81
N ALA A 602 -3.75 -15.75 -14.98
CA ALA A 602 -2.60 -16.65 -15.10
C ALA A 602 -1.79 -16.35 -16.38
N ASP A 603 -2.47 -16.14 -17.50
CA ASP A 603 -1.86 -15.87 -18.80
C ASP A 603 -1.13 -14.51 -18.85
N ARG A 604 -1.74 -13.48 -18.26
CA ARG A 604 -1.15 -12.14 -18.11
C ARG A 604 0.10 -12.13 -17.23
N LYS A 605 0.18 -13.01 -16.23
CA LYS A 605 1.37 -13.17 -15.36
C LYS A 605 2.54 -13.81 -16.11
N LEU A 606 2.26 -14.73 -17.04
CA LEU A 606 3.29 -15.44 -17.83
C LEU A 606 3.87 -14.58 -18.97
N ALA A 607 3.08 -13.70 -19.58
CA ALA A 607 3.50 -12.90 -20.74
C ALA A 607 4.60 -11.85 -20.47
N ARG A 608 4.91 -11.53 -19.20
CA ARG A 608 5.84 -10.43 -18.83
C ARG A 608 7.34 -10.76 -18.99
N TYR A 609 7.71 -12.03 -19.12
CA TYR A 609 9.11 -12.50 -19.16
C TYR A 609 9.46 -13.36 -20.36
N ALA A 610 8.56 -13.48 -21.33
CA ALA A 610 8.79 -14.35 -22.48
C ALA A 610 9.87 -13.74 -23.40
N PRO A 611 10.91 -14.52 -23.76
CA PRO A 611 11.76 -14.22 -24.91
C PRO A 611 10.94 -14.05 -26.18
N ASP A 612 11.53 -13.46 -27.22
CA ASP A 612 10.90 -13.43 -28.55
C ASP A 612 10.56 -14.88 -28.97
N PRO A 613 9.28 -15.21 -29.24
CA PRO A 613 8.85 -16.60 -29.43
C PRO A 613 9.44 -17.26 -30.68
N LEU A 614 9.94 -16.45 -31.63
CA LEU A 614 10.56 -16.96 -32.85
C LEU A 614 12.04 -17.27 -32.67
N THR A 615 12.79 -16.34 -32.07
CA THR A 615 14.26 -16.37 -32.02
C THR A 615 14.83 -16.76 -30.66
N GLY A 616 14.02 -16.75 -29.60
CA GLY A 616 14.48 -16.98 -28.22
C GLY A 616 15.35 -15.87 -27.64
N LEU A 617 15.58 -14.78 -28.38
CA LEU A 617 16.33 -13.62 -27.91
C LEU A 617 15.50 -12.75 -26.95
N ASN A 618 16.17 -11.81 -26.30
CA ASN A 618 15.47 -10.75 -25.57
C ASN A 618 14.51 -10.00 -26.51
N SER A 619 13.31 -9.71 -26.02
CA SER A 619 12.37 -8.83 -26.72
C SER A 619 12.83 -7.37 -26.69
N ARG A 620 12.30 -6.54 -27.58
CA ARG A 620 12.49 -5.07 -27.56
C ARG A 620 12.36 -4.47 -26.15
N ARG A 621 11.35 -4.92 -25.40
CA ARG A 621 11.09 -4.42 -24.03
C ARG A 621 12.19 -4.85 -23.06
N ALA A 622 12.65 -6.10 -23.14
CA ALA A 622 13.75 -6.61 -22.32
C ALA A 622 15.09 -5.91 -22.65
N PHE A 623 15.35 -5.65 -23.94
CA PHE A 623 16.53 -4.90 -24.39
C PHE A 623 16.58 -3.49 -23.81
N ASN A 624 15.47 -2.74 -23.89
CA ASN A 624 15.39 -1.37 -23.36
C ASN A 624 15.64 -1.32 -21.85
N GLU A 625 15.12 -2.30 -21.11
CA GLU A 625 15.35 -2.40 -19.67
C GLU A 625 16.81 -2.71 -19.36
N GLN A 626 17.45 -3.63 -20.09
CA GLN A 626 18.87 -3.98 -19.92
C GLN A 626 19.82 -2.86 -20.37
N TYR A 627 19.55 -2.19 -21.50
CA TYR A 627 20.36 -1.08 -22.03
C TYR A 627 20.52 0.03 -20.99
N ARG A 628 19.41 0.50 -20.40
CA ARG A 628 19.42 1.59 -19.43
C ARG A 628 20.34 1.29 -18.24
N ARG A 629 20.33 0.04 -17.73
CA ARG A 629 21.22 -0.42 -16.65
C ARG A 629 22.69 -0.38 -17.08
N LEU A 630 22.99 -0.84 -18.28
CA LEU A 630 24.36 -0.94 -18.80
C LEU A 630 24.95 0.42 -19.21
N ALA A 631 24.15 1.31 -19.81
CA ALA A 631 24.54 2.65 -20.21
C ALA A 631 24.87 3.55 -19.01
N ALA A 632 24.07 3.47 -17.94
CA ALA A 632 24.38 4.17 -16.68
C ALA A 632 25.74 3.71 -16.09
N GLY A 633 26.03 2.41 -16.15
CA GLY A 633 27.32 1.86 -15.71
C GLY A 633 28.50 2.35 -16.55
N ALA A 634 28.35 2.38 -17.87
CA ALA A 634 29.39 2.81 -18.80
C ALA A 634 29.68 4.33 -18.72
N ARG A 635 28.65 5.17 -18.58
CA ARG A 635 28.80 6.62 -18.33
C ARG A 635 29.65 6.88 -17.08
N ARG A 636 29.32 6.18 -15.99
CA ARG A 636 30.02 6.33 -14.71
C ARG A 636 31.50 5.93 -14.79
N ARG A 637 31.79 4.82 -15.46
CA ARG A 637 33.17 4.30 -15.59
C ARG A 637 33.95 4.93 -16.75
N LYS A 638 33.31 5.77 -17.56
CA LYS A 638 33.86 6.33 -18.82
C LYS A 638 34.41 5.25 -19.75
N THR A 639 33.87 4.03 -19.67
CA THR A 639 34.26 2.90 -20.53
C THR A 639 33.60 2.98 -21.91
N GLY A 640 32.50 3.75 -22.02
CA GLY A 640 31.70 3.87 -23.23
C GLY A 640 30.88 2.62 -23.53
N LEU A 641 29.94 2.76 -24.48
CA LEU A 641 29.22 1.63 -25.06
C LEU A 641 29.30 1.69 -26.57
N LEU A 642 29.29 0.51 -27.16
CA LEU A 642 29.13 0.31 -28.59
C LEU A 642 27.80 -0.38 -28.83
N LEU A 643 26.95 0.24 -29.64
CA LEU A 643 25.69 -0.32 -30.09
C LEU A 643 25.80 -0.64 -31.58
N LEU A 644 25.41 -1.87 -31.93
CA LEU A 644 25.19 -2.29 -33.30
C LEU A 644 23.69 -2.48 -33.52
N ALA A 645 23.13 -1.71 -34.46
CA ALA A 645 21.82 -1.97 -35.03
C ALA A 645 22.02 -2.78 -36.31
N LEU A 646 21.31 -3.89 -36.47
CA LEU A 646 21.44 -4.79 -37.62
C LEU A 646 20.07 -4.99 -38.25
N ASP A 647 19.99 -4.69 -39.54
CA ASP A 647 18.79 -4.84 -40.35
C ASP A 647 19.01 -5.97 -41.37
N VAL A 648 18.15 -7.00 -41.37
CA VAL A 648 18.27 -8.14 -42.30
C VAL A 648 17.82 -7.71 -43.69
N LEU A 649 18.76 -7.69 -44.64
CA LEU A 649 18.49 -7.23 -45.99
C LEU A 649 17.63 -8.25 -46.75
N HIS A 650 16.71 -7.73 -47.57
CA HIS A 650 15.86 -8.52 -48.47
C HIS A 650 14.96 -9.58 -47.81
N LEU A 651 14.73 -9.53 -46.49
CA LEU A 651 13.88 -10.52 -45.80
C LEU A 651 12.46 -10.59 -46.40
N LYS A 652 11.88 -9.44 -46.76
CA LYS A 652 10.59 -9.39 -47.45
C LYS A 652 10.61 -10.17 -48.78
N ALA A 653 11.65 -10.00 -49.59
CA ALA A 653 11.77 -10.73 -50.86
C ALA A 653 11.97 -12.24 -50.64
N VAL A 654 12.64 -12.64 -49.56
CA VAL A 654 12.77 -14.05 -49.15
C VAL A 654 11.40 -14.61 -48.74
N ASN A 655 10.64 -13.89 -47.92
CA ASN A 655 9.28 -14.27 -47.53
C ASN A 655 8.35 -14.40 -48.74
N ASP A 656 8.42 -13.45 -49.67
CA ASP A 656 7.59 -13.42 -50.87
C ASP A 656 7.95 -14.57 -51.84
N SER A 657 9.23 -14.98 -51.90
CA SER A 657 9.71 -16.01 -52.85
C SER A 657 9.70 -17.43 -52.29
N PHE A 658 9.87 -17.60 -50.99
CA PHE A 658 10.08 -18.90 -50.34
C PHE A 658 9.14 -19.16 -49.15
N GLY A 659 8.28 -18.20 -48.80
CA GLY A 659 7.35 -18.29 -47.68
C GLY A 659 7.94 -17.88 -46.32
N TYR A 660 7.05 -17.54 -45.39
CA TYR A 660 7.41 -17.06 -44.05
C TYR A 660 8.20 -18.09 -43.23
N THR A 661 8.01 -19.39 -43.45
CA THR A 661 8.79 -20.44 -42.76
C THR A 661 10.28 -20.31 -43.04
N LEU A 662 10.67 -19.97 -44.27
CA LEU A 662 12.09 -19.76 -44.58
C LEU A 662 12.60 -18.44 -43.99
N GLY A 663 11.79 -17.38 -44.00
CA GLY A 663 12.14 -16.12 -43.34
C GLY A 663 12.34 -16.28 -41.84
N ASP A 664 11.51 -17.10 -41.19
CA ASP A 664 11.64 -17.46 -39.79
C ASP A 664 12.97 -18.19 -39.52
N GLU A 665 13.38 -19.12 -40.39
CA GLU A 665 14.69 -19.76 -40.30
C GLU A 665 15.86 -18.80 -40.54
N VAL A 666 15.70 -17.82 -41.44
CA VAL A 666 16.68 -16.74 -41.63
C VAL A 666 16.84 -15.93 -40.34
N LEU A 667 15.73 -15.54 -39.72
CA LEU A 667 15.74 -14.76 -38.48
C LEU A 667 16.35 -15.54 -37.29
N ARG A 668 16.03 -16.84 -37.16
CA ARG A 668 16.67 -17.72 -36.16
C ARG A 668 18.18 -17.85 -36.40
N THR A 669 18.58 -17.98 -37.65
CA THR A 669 20.01 -18.10 -38.01
C THR A 669 20.77 -16.83 -37.68
N VAL A 670 20.17 -15.65 -37.91
CA VAL A 670 20.73 -14.36 -37.50
C VAL A 670 20.86 -14.28 -35.98
N ALA A 671 19.80 -14.64 -35.25
CA ALA A 671 19.82 -14.64 -33.80
C ALA A 671 20.93 -15.51 -33.20
N ASP A 672 21.09 -16.74 -33.70
CA ASP A 672 22.11 -17.66 -33.22
C ASP A 672 23.53 -17.20 -33.60
N ALA A 673 23.71 -16.63 -34.79
CA ALA A 673 25.00 -16.06 -35.18
C ALA A 673 25.41 -14.88 -34.29
N LEU A 674 24.46 -14.03 -33.89
CA LEU A 674 24.72 -12.91 -32.98
C LEU A 674 25.06 -13.41 -31.58
N ASN A 675 24.32 -14.39 -31.05
CA ASN A 675 24.65 -15.02 -29.76
C ASN A 675 26.03 -15.69 -29.77
N GLU A 676 26.40 -16.40 -30.83
CA GLU A 676 27.70 -17.08 -30.93
C GLU A 676 28.88 -16.13 -31.19
N ALA A 677 28.64 -14.99 -31.84
CA ALA A 677 29.69 -14.03 -32.14
C ALA A 677 29.98 -13.09 -30.95
N THR A 678 29.00 -12.90 -30.07
CA THR A 678 29.07 -11.99 -28.92
C THR A 678 29.40 -12.74 -27.63
N ARG A 679 29.74 -12.01 -26.57
CA ARG A 679 30.01 -12.59 -25.25
C ARG A 679 28.72 -12.73 -24.48
N THR A 680 28.71 -13.61 -23.49
CA THR A 680 27.57 -13.77 -22.56
C THR A 680 27.21 -12.50 -21.78
N THR A 681 28.13 -11.55 -21.70
CA THR A 681 27.93 -10.23 -21.07
C THR A 681 27.30 -9.20 -22.01
N ASP A 682 27.38 -9.43 -23.33
CA ASP A 682 26.77 -8.56 -24.32
C ASP A 682 25.26 -8.86 -24.39
N ILE A 683 24.48 -7.85 -24.76
CA ILE A 683 23.03 -8.01 -24.87
C ILE A 683 22.64 -8.10 -26.33
N VAL A 684 22.00 -9.20 -26.70
CA VAL A 684 21.42 -9.43 -28.02
C VAL A 684 19.91 -9.46 -27.90
N ALA A 685 19.23 -8.71 -28.77
CA ALA A 685 17.78 -8.67 -28.83
C ALA A 685 17.25 -8.58 -30.25
N ARG A 686 16.05 -9.13 -30.45
CA ARG A 686 15.23 -8.83 -31.62
C ARG A 686 14.39 -7.60 -31.30
N TYR A 687 14.75 -6.48 -31.92
CA TYR A 687 14.19 -5.17 -31.60
C TYR A 687 12.95 -4.87 -32.45
N GLY A 688 12.90 -5.38 -33.68
CA GLY A 688 11.81 -5.26 -34.63
C GLY A 688 11.54 -6.55 -35.39
N GLY A 689 10.80 -6.48 -36.49
CA GLY A 689 10.50 -7.66 -37.31
C GLY A 689 11.75 -8.29 -37.92
N ASP A 690 12.59 -7.46 -38.54
CA ASP A 690 13.85 -7.76 -39.21
C ASP A 690 15.07 -7.06 -38.57
N GLU A 691 14.83 -6.35 -37.48
CA GLU A 691 15.82 -5.52 -36.79
C GLU A 691 16.33 -6.20 -35.51
N PHE A 692 17.66 -6.23 -35.36
CA PHE A 692 18.36 -6.73 -34.19
C PHE A 692 19.21 -5.63 -33.57
N ALA A 693 19.29 -5.63 -32.25
CA ALA A 693 20.13 -4.72 -31.50
C ALA A 693 21.13 -5.50 -30.67
N VAL A 694 22.41 -5.13 -30.77
CA VAL A 694 23.50 -5.71 -30.00
C VAL A 694 24.19 -4.60 -29.22
N LEU A 695 24.14 -4.71 -27.90
CA LEU A 695 24.86 -3.82 -27.01
C LEU A 695 26.14 -4.50 -26.52
N LEU A 696 27.28 -3.98 -26.95
CA LEU A 696 28.59 -4.52 -26.66
C LEU A 696 29.22 -3.75 -25.50
N LEU A 697 29.58 -4.48 -24.45
CA LEU A 697 30.22 -3.91 -23.27
C LEU A 697 31.74 -3.86 -23.46
N ASP A 698 32.35 -2.74 -23.07
CA ASP A 698 33.81 -2.53 -23.11
C ASP A 698 34.46 -2.72 -24.49
N ALA A 699 33.67 -2.54 -25.56
CA ALA A 699 34.13 -2.51 -26.96
C ALA A 699 34.33 -1.07 -27.44
N LEU A 700 35.39 -0.86 -28.23
CA LEU A 700 35.73 0.43 -28.83
C LEU A 700 35.39 0.45 -30.33
N PRO A 701 35.29 1.63 -30.97
CA PRO A 701 34.99 1.72 -32.40
C PRO A 701 35.93 0.92 -33.29
N LYS A 702 37.21 0.80 -32.89
CA LYS A 702 38.21 -0.01 -33.61
C LYS A 702 37.91 -1.51 -33.63
N ASP A 703 37.11 -2.00 -32.69
CA ASP A 703 36.79 -3.41 -32.55
C ASP A 703 35.60 -3.82 -33.44
N VAL A 704 34.88 -2.85 -34.01
CA VAL A 704 33.64 -3.09 -34.78
C VAL A 704 33.90 -4.01 -35.98
N ASP A 705 34.96 -3.75 -36.76
CA ASP A 705 35.25 -4.55 -37.96
C ASP A 705 35.54 -6.01 -37.62
N VAL A 706 36.21 -6.27 -36.48
CA VAL A 706 36.50 -7.61 -35.98
C VAL A 706 35.22 -8.33 -35.56
N ILE A 707 34.32 -7.62 -34.86
CA ILE A 707 33.05 -8.19 -34.39
C ILE A 707 32.12 -8.46 -35.57
N LEU A 708 31.98 -7.51 -36.50
CA LEU A 708 31.18 -7.71 -37.72
C LEU A 708 31.79 -8.78 -38.63
N GLY A 709 33.12 -8.94 -38.64
CA GLY A 709 33.78 -10.06 -39.31
C GLY A 709 33.37 -11.41 -38.71
N ARG A 710 33.42 -11.53 -37.38
CA ARG A 710 32.99 -12.75 -36.68
C ARG A 710 31.52 -13.06 -36.89
N VAL A 711 30.63 -12.05 -36.83
CA VAL A 711 29.20 -12.23 -37.12
C VAL A 711 29.01 -12.75 -38.54
N ARG A 712 29.73 -12.21 -39.53
CA ARG A 712 29.68 -12.68 -40.93
C ARG A 712 30.15 -14.13 -41.07
N ASP A 713 31.26 -14.50 -40.43
CA ASP A 713 31.78 -15.87 -40.47
C ASP A 713 30.80 -16.86 -39.82
N LYS A 714 30.18 -16.48 -38.69
CA LYS A 714 29.16 -17.28 -38.01
C LYS A 714 27.88 -17.42 -38.82
N LEU A 715 27.40 -16.34 -39.44
CA LEU A 715 26.26 -16.37 -40.35
C LEU A 715 26.52 -17.31 -41.53
N ALA A 716 27.70 -17.24 -42.16
CA ALA A 716 28.06 -18.12 -43.27
C ALA A 716 28.11 -19.59 -42.85
N ALA A 717 28.74 -19.89 -41.71
CA ALA A 717 28.83 -21.25 -41.17
C ALA A 717 27.45 -21.83 -40.81
N LEU A 718 26.61 -21.07 -40.09
CA LEU A 718 25.27 -21.52 -39.69
C LEU A 718 24.32 -21.63 -40.88
N SER A 719 24.40 -20.73 -41.85
CA SER A 719 23.61 -20.82 -43.09
C SER A 719 23.95 -22.07 -43.89
N ALA A 720 25.24 -22.41 -43.99
CA ALA A 720 25.70 -23.65 -44.63
C ALA A 720 25.26 -24.89 -43.85
N GLN A 721 25.36 -24.87 -42.52
CA GLN A 721 24.92 -25.96 -41.64
C GLN A 721 23.42 -26.23 -41.76
N ARG A 722 22.61 -25.16 -41.83
CA ARG A 722 21.15 -25.23 -42.00
C ARG A 722 20.71 -25.43 -43.45
N ARG A 723 21.65 -25.43 -44.40
CA ARG A 723 21.42 -25.59 -45.85
C ARG A 723 20.41 -24.58 -46.39
N LEU A 724 20.50 -23.33 -45.94
CA LEU A 724 19.61 -22.27 -46.40
C LEU A 724 19.85 -21.99 -47.89
N PRO A 725 18.78 -21.88 -48.71
CA PRO A 725 18.91 -21.63 -50.15
C PRO A 725 19.19 -20.16 -50.49
N VAL A 726 19.36 -19.31 -49.47
CA VAL A 726 19.58 -17.86 -49.60
C VAL A 726 20.84 -17.47 -48.86
N THR A 727 21.53 -16.44 -49.37
CA THR A 727 22.64 -15.81 -48.65
C THR A 727 22.06 -14.74 -47.72
N ILE A 728 22.34 -14.85 -46.42
CA ILE A 728 21.88 -13.88 -45.44
C ILE A 728 22.86 -12.70 -45.41
N GLU A 729 22.35 -11.49 -45.68
CA GLU A 729 23.10 -10.25 -45.56
C GLU A 729 22.43 -9.33 -44.54
N CYS A 730 23.24 -8.64 -43.74
CA CYS A 730 22.76 -7.68 -42.74
C CYS A 730 23.41 -6.33 -42.99
N SER A 731 22.65 -5.26 -42.80
CA SER A 731 23.14 -3.89 -42.83
C SER A 731 23.43 -3.41 -41.41
N PRO A 732 24.70 -3.14 -41.05
CA PRO A 732 25.03 -2.65 -39.72
C PRO A 732 25.01 -1.12 -39.64
N GLY A 733 24.32 -0.61 -38.64
CA GLY A 733 24.43 0.74 -38.10
C GLY A 733 25.24 0.72 -36.80
N ILE A 734 26.15 1.68 -36.64
CA ILE A 734 27.09 1.72 -35.52
C ILE A 734 26.92 3.04 -34.78
N ALA A 735 26.71 2.94 -33.47
CA ALA A 735 26.86 4.07 -32.58
C ALA A 735 27.84 3.72 -31.47
N TRP A 736 28.85 4.57 -31.28
CA TRP A 736 29.71 4.49 -30.11
C TRP A 736 29.64 5.81 -29.37
N SER A 737 29.55 5.71 -28.06
CA SER A 737 29.67 6.89 -27.22
C SER A 737 30.41 6.54 -25.95
N GLN A 738 31.41 7.35 -25.61
CA GLN A 738 32.06 7.30 -24.32
C GLN A 738 31.09 7.62 -23.18
N THR A 739 30.05 8.39 -23.49
CA THR A 739 28.97 8.79 -22.60
C THR A 739 27.64 8.45 -23.28
N PRO A 740 27.23 7.16 -23.32
CA PRO A 740 26.05 6.74 -24.05
C PRO A 740 24.79 7.50 -23.59
N PRO A 741 23.80 7.73 -24.47
CA PRO A 741 22.60 8.50 -24.13
C PRO A 741 21.71 7.76 -23.11
N ASP A 742 20.76 8.48 -22.52
CA ASP A 742 19.94 7.95 -21.42
C ASP A 742 18.93 6.89 -21.85
N THR A 743 18.47 6.95 -23.10
CA THR A 743 17.51 5.98 -23.66
C THR A 743 18.17 5.12 -24.74
N ALA A 744 17.69 3.88 -24.89
CA ALA A 744 18.14 2.98 -25.94
C ALA A 744 17.72 3.51 -27.30
N GLU A 745 16.53 4.11 -27.36
CA GLU A 745 15.96 4.71 -28.55
C GLU A 745 16.84 5.82 -29.14
N ASP A 746 17.42 6.68 -28.30
CA ASP A 746 18.30 7.74 -28.79
C ASP A 746 19.62 7.17 -29.33
N PHE A 747 20.16 6.12 -28.72
CA PHE A 747 21.39 5.50 -29.21
C PHE A 747 21.17 4.69 -30.49
N LEU A 748 20.03 4.01 -30.57
CA LEU A 748 19.57 3.34 -31.79
C LEU A 748 19.38 4.35 -32.92
N ARG A 749 18.81 5.53 -32.63
CA ARG A 749 18.67 6.61 -33.64
C ARG A 749 20.02 7.04 -34.21
N ASP A 750 21.07 7.08 -33.40
CA ASP A 750 22.42 7.38 -33.88
C ASP A 750 22.99 6.26 -34.77
N ALA A 751 22.75 4.99 -34.39
CA ALA A 751 23.15 3.84 -35.19
C ALA A 751 22.39 3.75 -36.52
N ASP A 752 21.09 4.05 -36.50
CA ASP A 752 20.24 4.09 -37.69
C ASP A 752 20.67 5.20 -38.65
N ARG A 753 21.05 6.37 -38.12
CA ARG A 753 21.61 7.47 -38.93
C ARG A 753 22.87 7.02 -39.69
N ASP A 754 23.82 6.37 -39.00
CA ASP A 754 25.01 5.79 -39.62
C ASP A 754 24.66 4.73 -40.68
N MET A 755 23.66 3.88 -40.39
CA MET A 755 23.18 2.89 -41.36
C MET A 755 22.62 3.54 -42.63
N HIS A 756 21.81 4.59 -42.49
CA HIS A 756 21.22 5.32 -43.60
C HIS A 756 22.28 6.04 -44.45
N GLU A 757 23.28 6.67 -43.83
CA GLU A 757 24.38 7.33 -44.54
C GLU A 757 25.20 6.33 -45.37
N LYS A 758 25.48 5.14 -44.82
CA LYS A 758 26.16 4.05 -45.54
C LYS A 758 25.33 3.51 -46.70
N LYS A 759 24.02 3.32 -46.52
CA LYS A 759 23.09 2.92 -47.59
C LYS A 759 23.08 3.98 -48.72
N ALA A 760 23.05 5.27 -48.38
CA ALA A 760 23.08 6.37 -49.36
C ALA A 760 24.40 6.46 -50.14
N ARG A 761 25.54 6.24 -49.49
CA ARG A 761 26.86 6.22 -50.14
C ARG A 761 27.00 5.06 -51.12
N ARG A 762 26.61 3.84 -50.72
CA ARG A 762 26.63 2.67 -51.62
C ARG A 762 25.77 2.87 -52.87
N LYS A 763 24.59 3.50 -52.73
CA LYS A 763 23.71 3.78 -53.87
C LYS A 763 24.30 4.79 -54.86
N ARG A 764 25.15 5.73 -54.40
CA ARG A 764 25.90 6.67 -55.26
C ARG A 764 27.14 6.07 -55.93
N GLU A 765 27.70 4.99 -55.36
CA GLU A 765 28.86 4.27 -55.90
C GLU A 765 28.46 3.14 -56.87
N THR A 766 27.18 2.76 -56.87
CA THR A 766 26.59 1.73 -57.77
C THR A 766 25.60 2.28 -58.80
N SER A 767 25.32 3.59 -58.76
CA SER A 767 24.68 4.34 -59.86
C SER A 767 25.75 5.05 -60.66
#